data_AF-A0A673KQA6-F1
#
_entry.id   AF-A0A673KQA6-F1
#
_cell.length_a   1.000
_cell.length_b   1.000
_cell.length_c   1.000
_cell.angle_alpha   90.00
_cell.angle_beta   90.00
_cell.angle_gamma   90.00
#
_symmetry.space_group_name_H-M   'P 1'
#
loop_
_entity.id
_entity.type
_entity.pdbx_description
1 polymer ?
#
loop_
_entity_poly.entity_id
_entity_poly.type
_entity_poly.pdbx_seq_one_letter_code
_entity_poly.pdbx_strand_id
1 'polypeptide(L)'
;MYNLSIWYPSNYNSYCLLHQNQQENETETLQQLVVMSLPDVLVLGRTPLSEQGLEEMRKILLLLLGCAVQCNMKEEYIDRIQMLDFDTQAAIAAHIQEVTHNQENVFDLQCVEESESVPHDKDIVFRQLTFNLKRLVYERDQHAEVTHTHTLAAAVARIRRLRQELEEKTEQLLDCRQELEHMETEVKRLQQENLQLLCDARSLRAYRDELDALREKAVRVDKLESEVTRYKEKLHDIEFYRTRVEELKEDYQVLLETKGMLEDQLESFRARSDKHHELEKENLQLKNKVHDMEMERDMDRKRLEELLEENLTLAVAQKQSMDESLHLGWELEQLSKTTPELSEVPQKSLGHEVNELTSSQLLKLEKENQMLLKSVEELKASSESGARLRLEKRNQKLSQQLEQLQAELAADRESLRSAESLSADLLKEKAQLEKTLETLQQNSDRQVKGLEQENDHLNQTIASLRQRSQVSAEARVKDIEKENRVLHESIKETSSKLNKIEFERKQLRKDLEHYKEKGERAEELEMEVHRLEREKESLQKRLAALAITCGKVEVLEKENAELEAESRKLKKAADGLRNVSYQLEVLEKENAQLDEENLELRRMVQSLRSCGAKAAQLELENKELENERTQLKKSLELLKASSKKNERLEVSYQSLDAENQRLQKALETGSRKIQQLEGELQDTEVENQSLQQSLEELKISSKVSFCVKTWRKSWEVLKEC
;
A
#
# COMPACT_ATOMS: atom_id res chain seq x y z
N MET A 1 69.57 -34.55 -7.03
CA MET A 1 70.21 -35.70 -7.70
C MET A 1 71.20 -35.15 -8.69
N TYR A 2 72.49 -35.41 -8.47
CA TYR A 2 73.57 -35.01 -9.37
C TYR A 2 73.28 -35.54 -10.78
N ASN A 3 73.53 -34.69 -11.78
CA ASN A 3 73.38 -34.98 -13.21
C ASN A 3 74.23 -36.21 -13.60
N LEU A 4 73.65 -37.41 -13.51
CA LEU A 4 74.15 -38.64 -14.15
C LEU A 4 73.80 -38.69 -15.66
N SER A 5 73.30 -37.60 -16.21
CA SER A 5 73.02 -37.39 -17.63
C SER A 5 74.26 -37.43 -18.53
N ILE A 6 75.47 -37.52 -17.96
CA ILE A 6 76.70 -37.81 -18.71
C ILE A 6 76.74 -39.27 -19.20
N TRP A 7 75.96 -40.18 -18.60
CA TRP A 7 75.92 -41.61 -18.96
C TRP A 7 74.65 -42.05 -19.71
N TYR A 8 73.78 -41.12 -20.09
CA TYR A 8 72.61 -41.39 -20.93
C TYR A 8 72.78 -40.84 -22.37
N PRO A 9 73.66 -41.41 -23.22
CA PRO A 9 73.38 -41.43 -24.65
C PRO A 9 72.25 -42.43 -24.89
N SER A 10 71.08 -41.90 -25.22
CA SER A 10 70.00 -42.63 -25.87
C SER A 10 70.53 -43.56 -26.96
N ASN A 11 70.00 -44.78 -27.02
CA ASN A 11 70.16 -45.74 -28.11
C ASN A 11 71.58 -46.32 -28.33
N TYR A 12 71.71 -47.60 -27.99
CA TYR A 12 72.40 -48.61 -28.80
C TYR A 12 73.93 -48.55 -29.00
N ASN A 13 74.67 -47.54 -28.49
CA ASN A 13 76.11 -47.40 -28.79
C ASN A 13 77.09 -47.57 -27.62
N SER A 14 76.68 -48.08 -26.46
CA SER A 14 77.62 -48.38 -25.36
C SER A 14 78.50 -49.62 -25.59
N TYR A 15 78.31 -50.34 -26.69
CA TYR A 15 79.17 -51.46 -27.10
C TYR A 15 80.49 -51.03 -27.76
N CYS A 16 80.72 -49.72 -27.93
CA CYS A 16 81.91 -49.17 -28.59
C CYS A 16 82.58 -48.04 -27.78
N LEU A 17 83.01 -48.28 -26.54
CA LEU A 17 83.90 -47.36 -25.83
C LEU A 17 85.32 -47.29 -26.44
N LEU A 18 85.60 -48.03 -27.52
CA LEU A 18 86.86 -48.01 -28.27
C LEU A 18 86.72 -47.62 -29.76
N HIS A 19 85.66 -46.90 -30.16
CA HIS A 19 85.55 -46.43 -31.55
C HIS A 19 85.27 -44.93 -31.72
N GLN A 20 85.29 -44.13 -30.65
CA GLN A 20 84.97 -42.70 -30.74
C GLN A 20 85.85 -41.78 -29.88
N ASN A 21 87.14 -42.11 -29.76
CA ASN A 21 88.21 -41.15 -29.43
C ASN A 21 89.47 -41.36 -30.30
N GLN A 22 89.34 -42.08 -31.43
CA GLN A 22 90.34 -42.09 -32.48
C GLN A 22 89.97 -41.07 -33.56
N GLN A 23 90.07 -39.80 -33.18
CA GLN A 23 90.32 -38.75 -34.16
C GLN A 23 91.66 -38.13 -33.75
N GLU A 24 92.61 -38.20 -34.67
CA GLU A 24 93.95 -37.61 -34.65
C GLU A 24 95.09 -38.51 -34.13
N ASN A 25 95.66 -39.20 -35.12
CA ASN A 25 97.04 -39.66 -35.25
C ASN A 25 97.48 -40.95 -34.52
N GLU A 26 97.96 -41.88 -35.36
CA GLU A 26 98.84 -43.04 -35.09
C GLU A 26 98.17 -44.35 -34.59
N THR A 27 97.56 -45.05 -35.56
CA THR A 27 97.84 -46.46 -35.94
C THR A 27 97.71 -47.63 -34.95
N GLU A 28 96.95 -47.55 -33.85
CA GLU A 28 96.52 -48.76 -33.13
C GLU A 28 95.06 -48.66 -32.67
N THR A 29 94.09 -49.13 -33.48
CA THR A 29 92.74 -49.42 -33.01
C THR A 29 92.84 -50.48 -31.92
N LEU A 30 92.43 -50.17 -30.68
CA LEU A 30 92.39 -51.18 -29.62
C LEU A 30 91.40 -52.27 -30.04
N GLN A 31 91.95 -53.39 -30.48
CA GLN A 31 91.22 -54.58 -30.92
C GLN A 31 90.74 -55.35 -29.69
N GLN A 32 90.01 -54.71 -28.77
CA GLN A 32 89.50 -55.33 -27.55
C GLN A 32 88.01 -55.00 -27.35
N LEU A 33 87.23 -56.01 -26.95
CA LEU A 33 85.79 -55.93 -26.70
C LEU A 33 85.51 -56.13 -25.21
N VAL A 34 84.89 -55.14 -24.56
CA VAL A 34 84.45 -55.29 -23.18
C VAL A 34 83.30 -56.30 -23.10
N VAL A 35 83.51 -57.39 -22.36
CA VAL A 35 82.57 -58.52 -22.18
C VAL A 35 82.08 -58.71 -20.74
N MET A 36 82.54 -57.85 -19.82
CA MET A 36 81.96 -57.73 -18.47
C MET A 36 80.52 -57.19 -18.53
N SER A 37 79.72 -57.52 -17.51
CA SER A 37 78.39 -56.92 -17.35
C SER A 37 78.53 -55.42 -17.12
N LEU A 38 77.67 -54.65 -17.78
CA LEU A 38 77.67 -53.19 -17.64
C LEU A 38 77.15 -52.80 -16.25
N PRO A 39 77.63 -51.68 -15.68
CA PRO A 39 77.16 -51.20 -14.39
C PRO A 39 75.65 -50.91 -14.39
N ASP A 40 74.91 -51.43 -13.42
CA ASP A 40 73.49 -51.13 -13.24
C ASP A 40 73.28 -49.75 -12.59
N VAL A 41 73.02 -48.76 -13.45
CA VAL A 41 72.80 -47.36 -13.05
C VAL A 41 71.51 -47.19 -12.22
N LEU A 42 70.54 -48.09 -12.33
CA LEU A 42 69.31 -48.04 -11.52
C LEU A 42 69.58 -48.43 -10.07
N VAL A 43 70.44 -49.43 -9.84
CA VAL A 43 70.89 -49.82 -8.49
C VAL A 43 71.70 -48.69 -7.86
N LEU A 44 72.63 -48.10 -8.61
CA LEU A 44 73.40 -46.93 -8.16
C LEU A 44 72.51 -45.72 -7.84
N GLY A 45 71.47 -45.48 -8.65
CA GLY A 45 70.53 -44.38 -8.44
C GLY A 45 69.59 -44.58 -7.23
N ARG A 46 69.24 -45.83 -6.90
CA ARG A 46 68.34 -46.15 -5.78
C ARG A 46 69.09 -46.32 -4.45
N THR A 47 70.21 -47.03 -4.44
CA THR A 47 70.92 -47.46 -3.23
C THR A 47 72.45 -47.50 -3.44
N PRO A 48 73.12 -46.34 -3.61
CA PRO A 48 74.53 -46.26 -3.99
C PRO A 48 75.52 -46.82 -2.96
N LEU A 49 75.14 -46.83 -1.67
CA LEU A 49 75.99 -47.29 -0.56
C LEU A 49 75.66 -48.73 -0.11
N SER A 50 74.77 -49.42 -0.82
CA SER A 50 74.54 -50.85 -0.58
C SER A 50 75.72 -51.67 -1.09
N GLU A 51 75.91 -52.90 -0.59
CA GLU A 51 76.95 -53.82 -1.08
C GLU A 51 76.88 -53.98 -2.60
N GLN A 52 75.67 -54.17 -3.13
CA GLN A 52 75.41 -54.22 -4.57
C GLN A 52 75.73 -52.88 -5.27
N GLY A 53 75.37 -51.74 -4.67
CA GLY A 53 75.70 -50.42 -5.19
C GLY A 53 77.21 -50.13 -5.24
N LEU A 54 77.96 -50.56 -4.23
CA LEU A 54 79.42 -50.46 -4.22
C LEU A 54 80.06 -51.35 -5.29
N GLU A 55 79.48 -52.52 -5.56
CA GLU A 55 79.92 -53.41 -6.62
C GLU A 55 79.63 -52.86 -8.03
N GLU A 56 78.46 -52.26 -8.24
CA GLU A 56 78.17 -51.52 -9.49
C GLU A 56 79.09 -50.29 -9.63
N MET A 57 79.43 -49.61 -8.53
CA MET A 57 80.38 -48.50 -8.53
C MET A 57 81.80 -48.97 -8.86
N ARG A 58 82.20 -50.14 -8.37
CA ARG A 58 83.46 -50.80 -8.72
C ARG A 58 83.53 -51.07 -10.22
N LYS A 59 82.45 -51.57 -10.85
CA LYS A 59 82.41 -51.78 -12.30
C LYS A 59 82.59 -50.47 -13.09
N ILE A 60 81.99 -49.36 -12.64
CA ILE A 60 82.23 -48.03 -13.25
C ILE A 60 83.71 -47.64 -13.12
N LEU A 61 84.28 -47.77 -11.92
CA LEU A 61 85.67 -47.43 -11.67
C LEU A 61 86.64 -48.28 -12.49
N LEU A 62 86.37 -49.58 -12.65
CA LEU A 62 87.12 -50.48 -13.52
C LEU A 62 87.07 -50.00 -14.98
N LEU A 63 85.88 -49.70 -15.51
CA LEU A 63 85.73 -49.21 -16.88
C LEU A 63 86.48 -47.89 -17.10
N LEU A 64 86.39 -46.94 -16.16
CA LEU A 64 87.12 -45.68 -16.21
C LEU A 64 88.63 -45.89 -16.15
N LEU A 65 89.10 -46.81 -15.31
CA LEU A 65 90.51 -47.16 -15.19
C LEU A 65 91.03 -47.83 -16.46
N GLY A 66 90.25 -48.72 -17.08
CA GLY A 66 90.54 -49.31 -18.38
C GLY A 66 90.63 -48.24 -19.48
N CYS A 67 89.69 -47.29 -19.51
CA CYS A 67 89.76 -46.17 -20.45
C CYS A 67 91.02 -45.30 -20.21
N ALA A 68 91.38 -45.03 -18.95
CA ALA A 68 92.52 -44.17 -18.61
C ALA A 68 93.86 -44.78 -19.03
N VAL A 69 94.04 -46.10 -18.87
CA VAL A 69 95.31 -46.78 -19.21
C VAL A 69 95.40 -47.21 -20.67
N GLN A 70 94.29 -47.19 -21.40
CA GLN A 70 94.23 -47.50 -22.82
C GLN A 70 94.07 -46.25 -23.70
N CYS A 71 94.03 -45.04 -23.14
CA CYS A 71 93.97 -43.81 -23.93
C CYS A 71 95.36 -43.33 -24.39
N ASN A 72 95.38 -42.34 -25.30
CA ASN A 72 96.62 -41.74 -25.82
C ASN A 72 97.45 -41.02 -24.73
N MET A 73 96.80 -40.63 -23.61
CA MET A 73 97.45 -39.97 -22.46
C MET A 73 97.82 -40.96 -21.35
N LYS A 74 97.88 -42.28 -21.63
CA LYS A 74 98.13 -43.33 -20.63
C LYS A 74 99.36 -43.06 -19.77
N GLU A 75 100.44 -42.53 -20.34
CA GLU A 75 101.69 -42.25 -19.60
C GLU A 75 101.46 -41.25 -18.47
N GLU A 76 100.67 -40.20 -18.69
CA GLU A 76 100.34 -39.21 -17.65
C GLU A 76 99.53 -39.83 -16.51
N TYR A 77 98.59 -40.73 -16.82
CA TYR A 77 97.82 -41.44 -15.82
C TYR A 77 98.67 -42.46 -15.04
N ILE A 78 99.55 -43.18 -15.73
CA ILE A 78 100.48 -44.13 -15.10
C ILE A 78 101.46 -43.39 -14.18
N ASP A 79 102.02 -42.26 -14.60
CA ASP A 79 102.90 -41.44 -13.76
C ASP A 79 102.18 -40.97 -12.49
N ARG A 80 100.91 -40.54 -12.61
CA ARG A 80 100.09 -40.18 -11.44
C ARG A 80 99.84 -41.36 -10.51
N ILE A 81 99.62 -42.56 -11.05
CA ILE A 81 99.45 -43.77 -10.25
C ILE A 81 100.76 -44.09 -9.52
N GLN A 82 101.92 -43.96 -10.17
CA GLN A 82 103.24 -44.18 -9.58
C GLN A 82 103.61 -43.19 -8.44
N MET A 83 102.83 -42.11 -8.27
CA MET A 83 102.98 -41.18 -7.15
C MET A 83 102.14 -41.56 -5.92
N LEU A 84 101.27 -42.56 -6.02
CA LEU A 84 100.45 -43.07 -4.90
C LEU A 84 101.27 -43.94 -3.94
N ASP A 85 100.70 -44.32 -2.79
CA ASP A 85 101.34 -45.29 -1.90
C ASP A 85 101.39 -46.69 -2.52
N PHE A 86 102.35 -47.50 -2.07
CA PHE A 86 102.64 -48.80 -2.66
C PHE A 86 101.43 -49.76 -2.66
N ASP A 87 100.64 -49.77 -1.58
CA ASP A 87 99.48 -50.66 -1.47
C ASP A 87 98.37 -50.25 -2.44
N THR A 88 98.11 -48.94 -2.56
CA THR A 88 97.14 -48.41 -3.53
C THR A 88 97.62 -48.61 -4.98
N GLN A 89 98.91 -48.43 -5.25
CA GLN A 89 99.50 -48.74 -6.56
C GLN A 89 99.29 -50.19 -6.96
N ALA A 90 99.59 -51.12 -6.04
CA ALA A 90 99.43 -52.55 -6.29
C ALA A 90 97.96 -52.92 -6.54
N ALA A 91 97.03 -52.34 -5.78
CA ALA A 91 95.59 -52.55 -5.96
C ALA A 91 95.09 -52.00 -7.32
N ILE A 92 95.49 -50.77 -7.68
CA ILE A 92 95.12 -50.17 -8.97
C ILE A 92 95.74 -50.97 -10.12
N ALA A 93 97.00 -51.41 -10.00
CA ALA A 93 97.65 -52.24 -11.02
C ALA A 93 96.92 -53.59 -11.22
N ALA A 94 96.47 -54.23 -10.14
CA ALA A 94 95.65 -55.44 -10.22
C ALA A 94 94.32 -55.18 -10.95
N HIS A 95 93.66 -54.05 -10.68
CA HIS A 95 92.42 -53.67 -11.38
C HIS A 95 92.64 -53.25 -12.84
N ILE A 96 93.77 -52.61 -13.16
CA ILE A 96 94.18 -52.37 -14.56
C ILE A 96 94.33 -53.71 -15.27
N GLN A 97 95.03 -54.68 -14.67
CA GLN A 97 95.20 -56.00 -15.25
C GLN A 97 93.83 -56.72 -15.43
N GLU A 98 92.94 -56.59 -14.45
CA GLU A 98 91.58 -57.13 -14.50
C GLU A 98 90.73 -56.55 -15.64
N VAL A 99 90.93 -55.30 -16.03
CA VAL A 99 90.16 -54.63 -17.11
C VAL A 99 90.91 -54.55 -18.44
N THR A 100 92.10 -55.14 -18.55
CA THR A 100 92.89 -55.12 -19.80
C THR A 100 93.35 -56.50 -20.27
N HIS A 101 93.53 -57.46 -19.35
CA HIS A 101 94.08 -58.80 -19.65
C HIS A 101 93.16 -59.95 -19.20
N ASN A 102 92.13 -59.68 -18.38
CA ASN A 102 91.18 -60.71 -17.96
C ASN A 102 90.15 -60.97 -19.06
N GLN A 103 90.19 -62.17 -19.64
CA GLN A 103 89.30 -62.61 -20.73
C GLN A 103 87.82 -62.69 -20.34
N GLU A 104 87.50 -62.69 -19.04
CA GLU A 104 86.10 -62.61 -18.57
C GLU A 104 85.52 -61.19 -18.67
N ASN A 105 86.39 -60.16 -18.65
CA ASN A 105 86.00 -58.76 -18.63
C ASN A 105 86.27 -58.05 -19.96
N VAL A 106 87.37 -58.38 -20.63
CA VAL A 106 87.78 -57.82 -21.92
C VAL A 106 88.30 -58.92 -22.82
N PHE A 107 87.75 -58.99 -24.03
CA PHE A 107 88.03 -59.99 -25.04
C PHE A 107 88.87 -59.38 -26.15
N ASP A 108 90.06 -59.93 -26.38
CA ASP A 108 90.96 -59.46 -27.44
C ASP A 108 90.52 -60.01 -28.80
N LEU A 109 90.22 -59.11 -29.75
CA LEU A 109 89.81 -59.39 -31.13
C LEU A 109 90.99 -59.91 -31.98
N GLN A 110 92.26 -59.65 -31.60
CA GLN A 110 93.43 -60.25 -32.25
C GLN A 110 93.44 -61.78 -32.13
N CYS A 111 92.85 -62.33 -31.07
CA CYS A 111 92.69 -63.78 -30.89
C CYS A 111 91.89 -64.43 -32.02
N VAL A 112 91.05 -63.65 -32.71
CA VAL A 112 90.20 -64.10 -33.82
C VAL A 112 90.87 -63.90 -35.18
N GLU A 113 91.72 -62.87 -35.33
CA GLU A 113 92.32 -62.47 -36.61
C GLU A 113 93.70 -63.12 -36.90
N GLU A 114 94.56 -63.39 -35.91
CA GLU A 114 95.99 -63.73 -36.13
C GLU A 114 96.48 -65.13 -35.69
N SER A 115 95.62 -66.14 -35.60
CA SER A 115 96.05 -67.47 -35.13
C SER A 115 96.28 -68.51 -36.24
N GLU A 116 97.53 -68.85 -36.55
CA GLU A 116 97.96 -70.15 -37.12
C GLU A 116 97.96 -71.26 -36.05
N SER A 117 96.96 -71.28 -35.16
CA SER A 117 96.84 -72.28 -34.09
C SER A 117 95.83 -73.39 -34.42
N VAL A 118 95.94 -74.51 -33.70
CA VAL A 118 95.16 -75.74 -33.88
C VAL A 118 93.65 -75.45 -33.76
N PRO A 119 92.77 -76.07 -34.58
CA PRO A 119 91.32 -75.79 -34.59
C PRO A 119 90.60 -75.91 -33.24
N HIS A 120 91.17 -76.63 -32.26
CA HIS A 120 90.58 -76.83 -30.94
C HIS A 120 90.63 -75.58 -30.05
N ASP A 121 91.69 -74.77 -30.17
CA ASP A 121 91.87 -73.57 -29.35
C ASP A 121 90.94 -72.44 -29.79
N LYS A 122 90.67 -72.34 -31.10
CA LYS A 122 89.69 -71.40 -31.64
C LYS A 122 88.26 -71.71 -31.17
N ASP A 123 87.86 -72.99 -31.13
CA ASP A 123 86.51 -73.39 -30.69
C ASP A 123 86.28 -73.05 -29.21
N ILE A 124 87.31 -73.16 -28.35
CA ILE A 124 87.22 -72.77 -26.93
C ILE A 124 87.00 -71.25 -26.81
N VAL A 125 87.77 -70.45 -27.54
CA VAL A 125 87.66 -68.98 -27.54
C VAL A 125 86.29 -68.52 -28.08
N PHE A 126 85.80 -69.13 -29.17
CA PHE A 126 84.48 -68.82 -29.73
C PHE A 126 83.33 -69.23 -28.81
N ARG A 127 83.43 -70.38 -28.12
CA ARG A 127 82.42 -70.80 -27.13
C ARG A 127 82.36 -69.83 -25.96
N GLN A 128 83.52 -69.38 -25.46
CA GLN A 128 83.59 -68.41 -24.38
C GLN A 128 83.01 -67.05 -24.78
N LEU A 129 83.34 -66.54 -25.97
CA LEU A 129 82.76 -65.30 -26.51
C LEU A 129 81.25 -65.43 -26.71
N THR A 130 80.80 -66.56 -27.27
CA THR A 130 79.36 -66.83 -27.47
C THR A 130 78.62 -66.87 -26.14
N PHE A 131 79.22 -67.44 -25.09
CA PHE A 131 78.65 -67.47 -23.74
C PHE A 131 78.52 -66.06 -23.17
N ASN A 132 79.59 -65.27 -23.21
CA ASN A 132 79.61 -63.90 -22.71
C ASN A 132 78.61 -62.99 -23.45
N LEU A 133 78.53 -63.09 -24.79
CA LEU A 133 77.57 -62.33 -25.59
C LEU A 133 76.12 -62.73 -25.29
N LYS A 134 75.83 -64.02 -25.11
CA LYS A 134 74.49 -64.49 -24.71
C LYS A 134 74.09 -63.94 -23.35
N ARG A 135 75.01 -63.93 -22.38
CA ARG A 135 74.79 -63.33 -21.06
C ARG A 135 74.46 -61.84 -21.18
N LEU A 136 75.25 -61.07 -21.93
CA LEU A 136 75.03 -59.63 -22.10
C LEU A 136 73.72 -59.29 -22.81
N VAL A 137 73.33 -60.07 -23.82
CA VAL A 137 72.03 -59.91 -24.49
C VAL A 137 70.89 -60.19 -23.51
N TYR A 138 71.01 -61.25 -22.71
CA TYR A 138 70.01 -61.58 -21.69
C TYR A 138 69.87 -60.48 -20.62
N GLU A 139 70.98 -59.98 -20.09
CA GLU A 139 71.00 -58.88 -19.11
C GLU A 139 70.38 -57.61 -19.71
N ARG A 140 70.73 -57.24 -20.94
CA ARG A 140 70.14 -56.09 -21.65
C ARG A 140 68.63 -56.22 -21.77
N ASP A 141 68.13 -57.38 -22.20
CA ASP A 141 66.71 -57.60 -22.42
C ASP A 141 65.95 -57.55 -21.09
N GLN A 142 66.53 -58.09 -20.02
CA GLN A 142 66.00 -57.99 -18.66
C GLN A 142 65.94 -56.52 -18.17
N HIS A 143 67.00 -55.73 -18.38
CA HIS A 143 67.00 -54.30 -18.01
C HIS A 143 65.98 -53.49 -18.82
N ALA A 144 65.82 -53.79 -20.11
CA ALA A 144 64.85 -53.12 -20.96
C ALA A 144 63.41 -53.39 -20.50
N GLU A 145 63.10 -54.64 -20.16
CA GLU A 145 61.79 -55.05 -19.63
C GLU A 145 61.49 -54.36 -18.29
N VAL A 146 62.45 -54.37 -17.36
CA VAL A 146 62.31 -53.70 -16.05
C VAL A 146 62.11 -52.20 -16.22
N THR A 147 62.86 -51.56 -17.12
CA THR A 147 62.72 -50.10 -17.37
C THR A 147 61.38 -49.77 -18.01
N HIS A 148 60.93 -50.56 -18.98
CA HIS A 148 59.64 -50.36 -19.65
C HIS A 148 58.46 -50.56 -18.70
N THR A 149 58.48 -51.61 -17.87
CA THR A 149 57.43 -51.88 -16.87
C THR A 149 57.34 -50.77 -15.82
N HIS A 150 58.47 -50.27 -15.31
CA HIS A 150 58.48 -49.17 -14.33
C HIS A 150 57.97 -47.86 -14.94
N THR A 151 58.40 -47.52 -16.15
CA THR A 151 57.95 -46.28 -16.83
C THR A 151 56.47 -46.33 -17.17
N LEU A 152 55.96 -47.48 -17.64
CA LEU A 152 54.54 -47.70 -17.89
C LEU A 152 53.72 -47.60 -16.61
N ALA A 153 54.15 -48.26 -15.53
CA ALA A 153 53.48 -48.20 -14.23
C ALA A 153 53.40 -46.75 -13.70
N ALA A 154 54.48 -45.97 -13.83
CA ALA A 154 54.51 -44.57 -13.44
C ALA A 154 53.60 -43.68 -14.31
N ALA A 155 53.48 -43.97 -15.61
CA ALA A 155 52.54 -43.28 -16.50
C ALA A 155 51.07 -43.62 -16.14
N VAL A 156 50.75 -44.89 -15.92
CA VAL A 156 49.41 -45.34 -15.51
C VAL A 156 49.01 -44.73 -14.16
N ALA A 157 49.91 -44.69 -13.19
CA ALA A 157 49.65 -44.05 -11.89
C ALA A 157 49.39 -42.55 -12.02
N ARG A 158 50.10 -41.84 -12.92
CA ARG A 158 49.83 -40.43 -13.22
C ARG A 158 48.46 -40.23 -13.87
N ILE A 159 48.10 -41.06 -14.85
CA ILE A 159 46.78 -40.99 -15.50
C ILE A 159 45.66 -41.21 -14.47
N ARG A 160 45.81 -42.18 -13.56
CA ARG A 160 44.82 -42.42 -12.49
C ARG A 160 44.65 -41.20 -11.57
N ARG A 161 45.75 -40.58 -11.14
CA ARG A 161 45.71 -39.36 -10.33
C ARG A 161 45.02 -38.20 -11.03
N LEU A 162 45.39 -37.93 -12.29
CA LEU A 162 44.75 -36.86 -13.07
C LEU A 162 43.27 -37.10 -13.31
N ARG A 163 42.83 -38.36 -13.46
CA ARG A 163 41.40 -38.69 -13.55
C ARG A 163 40.67 -38.41 -12.26
N GLN A 164 41.23 -38.83 -11.12
CA GLN A 164 40.65 -38.55 -9.81
C GLN A 164 40.55 -37.04 -9.56
N GLU A 165 41.61 -36.28 -9.84
CA GLU A 165 41.59 -34.81 -9.71
C GLU A 165 40.53 -34.18 -10.63
N LEU A 166 40.35 -34.69 -11.85
CA LEU A 166 39.30 -34.21 -12.75
C LEU A 166 37.89 -34.51 -12.22
N GLU A 167 37.68 -35.70 -11.68
CA GLU A 167 36.41 -36.10 -11.05
C GLU A 167 36.10 -35.20 -9.85
N GLU A 168 37.04 -35.02 -8.92
CA GLU A 168 36.90 -34.12 -7.76
C GLU A 168 36.62 -32.66 -8.18
N LYS A 169 37.28 -32.17 -9.23
CA LYS A 169 37.03 -30.82 -9.77
C LYS A 169 35.67 -30.71 -10.44
N THR A 170 35.17 -31.78 -11.05
CA THR A 170 33.85 -31.81 -11.68
C THR A 170 32.74 -31.80 -10.61
N GLU A 171 32.93 -32.52 -9.51
CA GLU A 171 32.02 -32.48 -8.36
C GLU A 171 31.99 -31.09 -7.70
N GLN A 172 33.15 -30.50 -7.41
CA GLN A 172 33.24 -29.13 -6.87
C GLN A 172 32.54 -28.10 -7.77
N LEU A 173 32.68 -28.26 -9.09
CA LEU A 173 32.03 -27.36 -10.04
C LEU A 173 30.50 -27.53 -10.03
N LEU A 174 30.00 -28.76 -9.87
CA LEU A 174 28.57 -29.04 -9.74
C LEU A 174 28.00 -28.40 -8.47
N ASP A 175 28.69 -28.52 -7.34
CA ASP A 175 28.28 -27.92 -6.07
C ASP A 175 28.23 -26.39 -6.19
N CYS A 176 29.28 -25.77 -6.74
CA CYS A 176 29.29 -24.32 -6.97
C CYS A 176 28.17 -23.87 -7.94
N ARG A 177 27.83 -24.68 -8.95
CA ARG A 177 26.69 -24.37 -9.85
C ARG A 177 25.36 -24.40 -9.10
N GLN A 178 25.15 -25.41 -8.26
CA GLN A 178 23.93 -25.52 -7.46
C GLN A 178 23.82 -24.37 -6.44
N GLU A 179 24.93 -23.98 -5.82
CA GLU A 179 24.97 -22.80 -4.93
C GLU A 179 24.64 -21.51 -5.69
N LEU A 180 25.19 -21.33 -6.90
CA LEU A 180 24.87 -20.18 -7.75
C LEU A 180 23.39 -20.16 -8.16
N GLU A 181 22.84 -21.28 -8.60
CA GLU A 181 21.41 -21.40 -8.94
C GLU A 181 20.53 -21.10 -7.72
N HIS A 182 20.89 -21.60 -6.54
CA HIS A 182 20.18 -21.30 -5.30
C HIS A 182 20.23 -19.80 -4.98
N MET A 183 21.40 -19.18 -5.05
CA MET A 183 21.57 -17.74 -4.82
C MET A 183 20.80 -16.90 -5.85
N GLU A 184 20.74 -17.32 -7.11
CA GLU A 184 19.91 -16.65 -8.13
C GLU A 184 18.42 -16.71 -7.80
N THR A 185 17.92 -17.86 -7.32
CA THR A 185 16.52 -17.98 -6.88
C THR A 185 16.22 -17.09 -5.68
N GLU A 186 17.15 -17.01 -4.73
CA GLU A 186 17.01 -16.18 -3.54
C GLU A 186 17.03 -14.69 -3.86
N VAL A 187 17.91 -14.27 -4.78
CA VAL A 187 17.93 -12.88 -5.29
C VAL A 187 16.61 -12.55 -5.97
N LYS A 188 16.06 -13.44 -6.80
CA LYS A 188 14.75 -13.24 -7.43
C LYS A 188 13.63 -13.12 -6.40
N ARG A 189 13.64 -13.95 -5.35
CA ARG A 189 12.68 -13.88 -4.23
C ARG A 189 12.77 -12.54 -3.51
N LEU A 190 13.97 -12.13 -3.12
CA LEU A 190 14.20 -10.84 -2.44
C LEU A 190 13.83 -9.63 -3.31
N GLN A 191 14.05 -9.71 -4.62
CA GLN A 191 13.62 -8.67 -5.57
C GLN A 191 12.09 -8.56 -5.63
N GLN A 192 11.37 -9.69 -5.66
CA GLN A 192 9.91 -9.72 -5.63
C GLN A 192 9.37 -9.15 -4.30
N GLU A 193 9.97 -9.52 -3.18
CA GLU A 193 9.61 -8.98 -1.86
C GLU A 193 9.86 -7.48 -1.77
N ASN A 194 10.98 -6.99 -2.28
CA ASN A 194 11.27 -5.56 -2.31
C ASN A 194 10.24 -4.79 -3.16
N LEU A 195 9.86 -5.35 -4.32
CA LEU A 195 8.81 -4.76 -5.15
C LEU A 195 7.46 -4.72 -4.41
N GLN A 196 7.11 -5.79 -3.70
CA GLN A 196 5.89 -5.84 -2.90
C GLN A 196 5.91 -4.80 -1.77
N LEU A 197 7.01 -4.70 -1.03
CA LEU A 197 7.19 -3.69 0.02
C LEU A 197 7.12 -2.26 -0.52
N LEU A 198 7.64 -2.01 -1.74
CA LEU A 198 7.50 -0.72 -2.40
C LEU A 198 6.05 -0.40 -2.78
N CYS A 199 5.29 -1.38 -3.25
CA CYS A 199 3.86 -1.24 -3.50
C CYS A 199 3.10 -0.92 -2.22
N ASP A 200 3.37 -1.65 -1.13
CA ASP A 200 2.75 -1.43 0.18
C ASP A 200 3.13 -0.06 0.76
N ALA A 201 4.36 0.40 0.59
CA ALA A 201 4.77 1.74 0.99
C ALA A 201 4.10 2.86 0.16
N ARG A 202 3.67 2.57 -1.08
CA ARG A 202 2.87 3.51 -1.89
C ARG A 202 1.42 3.54 -1.42
N SER A 203 0.80 2.39 -1.15
CA SER A 203 -0.57 2.35 -0.63
C SER A 203 -0.68 2.98 0.75
N LEU A 204 0.28 2.75 1.64
CA LEU A 204 0.36 3.43 2.95
C LEU A 204 0.44 4.95 2.85
N ARG A 205 1.11 5.49 1.82
CA ARG A 205 1.13 6.94 1.56
C ARG A 205 -0.25 7.45 1.13
N ALA A 206 -0.91 6.76 0.21
CA ALA A 206 -2.27 7.12 -0.19
C ALA A 206 -3.25 7.12 1.01
N TYR A 207 -3.18 6.09 1.87
CA TYR A 207 -3.99 6.06 3.10
C TYR A 207 -3.66 7.18 4.08
N ARG A 208 -2.40 7.62 4.14
CA ARG A 208 -2.02 8.77 4.96
C ARG A 208 -2.63 10.06 4.44
N ASP A 209 -2.60 10.27 3.13
CA ASP A 209 -3.19 11.45 2.48
C ASP A 209 -4.71 11.47 2.69
N GLU A 210 -5.38 10.31 2.57
CA GLU A 210 -6.80 10.16 2.89
C GLU A 210 -7.10 10.48 4.36
N LEU A 211 -6.29 10.00 5.30
CA LEU A 211 -6.43 10.31 6.72
C LEU A 211 -6.26 11.80 7.01
N ASP A 212 -5.31 12.47 6.36
CA ASP A 212 -5.09 13.91 6.54
C ASP A 212 -6.26 14.72 5.95
N ALA A 213 -6.81 14.32 4.78
CA ALA A 213 -8.03 14.91 4.24
C ALA A 213 -9.25 14.72 5.17
N LEU A 214 -9.39 13.55 5.78
CA LEU A 214 -10.46 13.28 6.75
C LEU A 214 -10.30 14.11 8.03
N ARG A 215 -9.06 14.33 8.51
CA ARG A 215 -8.77 15.21 9.66
C ARG A 215 -9.17 16.65 9.37
N GLU A 216 -8.86 17.17 8.18
CA GLU A 216 -9.28 18.52 7.79
C GLU A 216 -10.81 18.64 7.71
N LYS A 217 -11.49 17.61 7.18
CA LYS A 217 -12.96 17.54 7.18
C LYS A 217 -13.53 17.55 8.60
N ALA A 218 -12.95 16.78 9.52
CA ALA A 218 -13.38 16.77 10.92
C ALA A 218 -13.25 18.16 11.57
N VAL A 219 -12.09 18.83 11.41
CA VAL A 219 -11.90 20.19 11.93
C VAL A 219 -12.90 21.18 11.32
N ARG A 220 -13.29 21.00 10.05
CA ARG A 220 -14.31 21.83 9.41
C ARG A 220 -15.70 21.58 9.99
N VAL A 221 -16.03 20.33 10.30
CA VAL A 221 -17.28 19.97 10.98
C VAL A 221 -17.34 20.64 12.35
N ASP A 222 -16.29 20.56 13.17
CA ASP A 222 -16.24 21.20 14.49
C ASP A 222 -16.51 22.72 14.44
N LYS A 223 -15.96 23.39 13.41
CA LYS A 223 -16.21 24.82 13.17
C LYS A 223 -17.67 25.10 12.81
N LEU A 224 -18.24 24.30 11.92
CA LEU A 224 -19.64 24.43 11.53
C LEU A 224 -20.59 24.13 12.69
N GLU A 225 -20.28 23.16 13.53
CA GLU A 225 -21.04 22.86 14.76
C GLU A 225 -20.99 24.04 15.75
N SER A 226 -19.82 24.67 15.89
CA SER A 226 -19.66 25.88 16.71
C SER A 226 -20.50 27.05 16.16
N GLU A 227 -20.55 27.22 14.83
CA GLU A 227 -21.40 28.23 14.19
C GLU A 227 -22.89 27.94 14.38
N VAL A 228 -23.32 26.68 14.21
CA VAL A 228 -24.70 26.25 14.47
C VAL A 228 -25.10 26.54 15.91
N THR A 229 -24.20 26.29 16.87
CA THR A 229 -24.44 26.59 18.28
C THR A 229 -24.65 28.09 18.50
N ARG A 230 -23.80 28.95 17.90
CA ARG A 230 -23.98 30.41 17.95
C ARG A 230 -25.29 30.88 17.30
N TYR A 231 -25.69 30.26 16.18
CA TYR A 231 -26.97 30.60 15.54
C TYR A 231 -28.16 30.18 16.38
N LYS A 232 -28.06 29.05 17.10
CA LYS A 232 -29.08 28.68 18.09
C LYS A 232 -29.18 29.72 19.19
N GLU A 233 -28.08 30.18 19.78
CA GLU A 233 -28.10 31.25 20.79
C GLU A 233 -28.80 32.52 20.27
N LYS A 234 -28.42 32.98 19.07
CA LYS A 234 -29.08 34.13 18.44
C LYS A 234 -30.58 33.93 18.19
N LEU A 235 -31.00 32.70 17.88
CA LEU A 235 -32.42 32.39 17.72
C LEU A 235 -33.17 32.53 19.05
N HIS A 236 -32.58 32.05 20.16
CA HIS A 236 -33.14 32.23 21.49
C HIS A 236 -33.27 33.73 21.85
N ASP A 237 -32.27 34.55 21.50
CA ASP A 237 -32.36 36.01 21.71
C ASP A 237 -33.50 36.63 20.91
N ILE A 238 -33.68 36.24 19.65
CA ILE A 238 -34.77 36.73 18.80
C ILE A 238 -36.13 36.31 19.38
N GLU A 239 -36.26 35.07 19.83
CA GLU A 239 -37.48 34.57 20.49
C GLU A 239 -37.79 35.38 21.76
N PHE A 240 -36.78 35.64 22.60
CA PHE A 240 -36.92 36.49 23.78
C PHE A 240 -37.42 37.89 23.42
N TYR A 241 -36.80 38.56 22.45
CA TYR A 241 -37.24 39.90 22.03
C TYR A 241 -38.62 39.89 21.39
N ARG A 242 -38.96 38.83 20.66
CA ARG A 242 -40.30 38.66 20.09
C ARG A 242 -41.36 38.59 21.19
N THR A 243 -41.17 37.73 22.19
CA THR A 243 -42.09 37.64 23.33
C THR A 243 -42.19 39.00 24.03
N ARG A 244 -41.07 39.70 24.23
CA ARG A 244 -41.08 41.03 24.85
C ARG A 244 -41.87 42.07 24.04
N VAL A 245 -41.80 42.01 22.71
CA VAL A 245 -42.58 42.89 21.82
C VAL A 245 -44.06 42.53 21.86
N GLU A 246 -44.41 41.25 21.95
CA GLU A 246 -45.80 40.79 22.10
C GLU A 246 -46.40 41.30 23.42
N GLU A 247 -45.68 41.17 24.54
CA GLU A 247 -46.08 41.76 25.84
C GLU A 247 -46.32 43.27 25.74
N LEU A 248 -45.38 44.03 25.16
CA LEU A 248 -45.51 45.48 25.03
C LEU A 248 -46.68 45.89 24.12
N LYS A 249 -47.04 45.07 23.13
CA LYS A 249 -48.21 45.31 22.29
C LYS A 249 -49.51 45.11 23.07
N GLU A 250 -49.56 44.09 23.93
CA GLU A 250 -50.69 43.86 24.83
C GLU A 250 -50.82 45.02 25.83
N ASP A 251 -49.72 45.46 26.45
CA ASP A 251 -49.70 46.63 27.34
C ASP A 251 -50.19 47.90 26.61
N TYR A 252 -49.71 48.14 25.38
CA TYR A 252 -50.15 49.28 24.58
C TYR A 252 -51.63 49.21 24.21
N GLN A 253 -52.15 48.01 23.92
CA GLN A 253 -53.56 47.80 23.62
C GLN A 253 -54.43 48.13 24.84
N VAL A 254 -54.06 47.64 26.03
CA VAL A 254 -54.76 47.99 27.29
C VAL A 254 -54.69 49.50 27.55
N LEU A 255 -53.55 50.15 27.27
CA LEU A 255 -53.44 51.60 27.40
C LEU A 255 -54.35 52.35 26.42
N LEU A 256 -54.50 51.85 25.19
CA LEU A 256 -55.40 52.43 24.19
C LEU A 256 -56.87 52.30 24.64
N GLU A 257 -57.25 51.14 25.17
CA GLU A 257 -58.59 50.89 25.71
C GLU A 257 -58.90 51.80 26.90
N THR A 258 -57.97 51.91 27.86
CA THR A 258 -58.14 52.83 29.00
C THR A 258 -58.20 54.29 28.57
N LYS A 259 -57.40 54.70 27.58
CA LYS A 259 -57.49 56.03 26.97
C LYS A 259 -58.87 56.25 26.36
N GLY A 260 -59.38 55.31 25.56
CA GLY A 260 -60.71 55.40 24.95
C GLY A 260 -61.81 55.54 26.00
N MET A 261 -61.75 54.74 27.07
CA MET A 261 -62.69 54.87 28.21
C MET A 261 -62.64 56.26 28.86
N LEU A 262 -61.45 56.86 29.01
CA LEU A 262 -61.30 58.20 29.56
C LEU A 262 -61.81 59.29 28.61
N GLU A 263 -61.61 59.12 27.29
CA GLU A 263 -62.16 60.02 26.27
C GLU A 263 -63.70 59.97 26.28
N ASP A 264 -64.30 58.78 26.36
CA ASP A 264 -65.76 58.61 26.49
C ASP A 264 -66.31 59.25 27.76
N GLN A 265 -65.60 59.09 28.89
CA GLN A 265 -65.96 59.75 30.14
C GLN A 265 -65.89 61.27 30.00
N LEU A 266 -64.84 61.80 29.38
CA LEU A 266 -64.67 63.24 29.15
C LEU A 266 -65.80 63.78 28.27
N GLU A 267 -66.17 63.06 27.22
CA GLU A 267 -67.28 63.44 26.33
C GLU A 267 -68.62 63.42 27.08
N SER A 268 -68.83 62.43 27.95
CA SER A 268 -70.00 62.41 28.86
C SER A 268 -70.01 63.60 29.84
N PHE A 269 -68.86 64.03 30.36
CA PHE A 269 -68.77 65.25 31.17
C PHE A 269 -69.08 66.51 30.35
N ARG A 270 -68.58 66.60 29.12
CA ARG A 270 -68.86 67.73 28.21
C ARG A 270 -70.34 67.81 27.86
N ALA A 271 -70.97 66.70 27.45
CA ALA A 271 -72.40 66.66 27.16
C ALA A 271 -73.26 67.07 28.37
N ARG A 272 -72.87 66.65 29.59
CA ARG A 272 -73.52 67.11 30.83
C ARG A 272 -73.33 68.61 31.07
N SER A 273 -72.14 69.13 30.80
CA SER A 273 -71.85 70.57 30.87
C SER A 273 -72.69 71.35 29.87
N ASP A 274 -72.77 70.91 28.61
CA ASP A 274 -73.60 71.57 27.60
C ASP A 274 -75.08 71.57 28.01
N LYS A 275 -75.57 70.44 28.54
CA LYS A 275 -76.93 70.38 29.08
C LYS A 275 -77.14 71.34 30.26
N HIS A 276 -76.13 71.51 31.10
CA HIS A 276 -76.17 72.50 32.17
C HIS A 276 -76.27 73.93 31.61
N HIS A 277 -75.47 74.29 30.59
CA HIS A 277 -75.54 75.59 29.93
C HIS A 277 -76.89 75.84 29.24
N GLU A 278 -77.49 74.83 28.61
CA GLU A 278 -78.85 74.93 28.07
C GLU A 278 -79.87 75.25 29.16
N LEU A 279 -79.83 74.53 30.28
CA LEU A 279 -80.72 74.75 31.42
C LEU A 279 -80.50 76.13 32.06
N GLU A 280 -79.26 76.62 32.13
CA GLU A 280 -78.97 77.99 32.58
C GLU A 280 -79.57 79.04 31.64
N LYS A 281 -79.47 78.83 30.32
CA LYS A 281 -80.09 79.71 29.31
C LYS A 281 -81.61 79.74 29.47
N GLU A 282 -82.25 78.59 29.62
CA GLU A 282 -83.69 78.49 29.89
C GLU A 282 -84.06 79.19 31.21
N ASN A 283 -83.25 79.02 32.26
CA ASN A 283 -83.47 79.67 33.55
C ASN A 283 -83.43 81.20 33.42
N LEU A 284 -82.46 81.74 32.65
CA LEU A 284 -82.38 83.17 32.37
C LEU A 284 -83.58 83.67 31.54
N GLN A 285 -84.02 82.90 30.55
CA GLN A 285 -85.21 83.24 29.76
C GLN A 285 -86.48 83.28 30.63
N LEU A 286 -86.66 82.30 31.52
CA LEU A 286 -87.76 82.29 32.46
C LEU A 286 -87.69 83.46 33.45
N LYS A 287 -86.49 83.81 33.94
CA LYS A 287 -86.28 85.01 34.79
C LYS A 287 -86.67 86.29 34.06
N ASN A 288 -86.28 86.46 32.79
CA ASN A 288 -86.67 87.61 31.99
C ASN A 288 -88.19 87.66 31.78
N LYS A 289 -88.82 86.51 31.47
CA LYS A 289 -90.27 86.44 31.30
C LYS A 289 -91.03 86.77 32.60
N VAL A 290 -90.52 86.34 33.76
CA VAL A 290 -91.05 86.74 35.05
C VAL A 290 -90.93 88.25 35.24
N HIS A 291 -89.77 88.83 34.92
CA HIS A 291 -89.56 90.27 34.98
C HIS A 291 -90.53 91.06 34.08
N ASP A 292 -90.75 90.59 32.84
CA ASP A 292 -91.71 91.20 31.92
C ASP A 292 -93.14 91.15 32.48
N MET A 293 -93.57 89.99 33.02
CA MET A 293 -94.88 89.86 33.66
C MET A 293 -95.00 90.71 34.94
N GLU A 294 -93.92 90.88 35.70
CA GLU A 294 -93.87 91.79 36.84
C GLU A 294 -94.04 93.25 36.38
N MET A 295 -93.40 93.64 35.28
CA MET A 295 -93.55 94.97 34.68
C MET A 295 -94.96 95.20 34.14
N GLU A 296 -95.56 94.24 33.43
CA GLU A 296 -96.96 94.31 32.99
C GLU A 296 -97.90 94.43 34.19
N ARG A 297 -97.72 93.61 35.22
CA ARG A 297 -98.50 93.69 36.47
C ARG A 297 -98.35 95.07 37.13
N ASP A 298 -97.15 95.64 37.14
CA ASP A 298 -96.90 96.95 37.73
C ASP A 298 -97.47 98.09 36.87
N MET A 299 -97.51 97.95 35.53
CA MET A 299 -98.21 98.86 34.62
C MET A 299 -99.74 98.78 34.81
N ASP A 300 -100.30 97.58 34.88
CA ASP A 300 -101.72 97.36 35.15
C ASP A 300 -102.11 97.91 36.51
N ARG A 301 -101.25 97.74 37.53
CA ARG A 301 -101.44 98.34 38.85
C ARG A 301 -101.51 99.87 38.75
N LYS A 302 -100.55 100.51 38.07
CA LYS A 302 -100.58 101.96 37.84
C LYS A 302 -101.83 102.40 37.08
N ARG A 303 -102.25 101.62 36.08
CA ARG A 303 -103.45 101.92 35.30
C ARG A 303 -104.73 101.80 36.14
N LEU A 304 -104.79 100.81 37.03
CA LEU A 304 -105.87 100.67 38.00
C LEU A 304 -105.86 101.85 39.00
N GLU A 305 -104.70 102.28 39.47
CA GLU A 305 -104.55 103.47 40.31
C GLU A 305 -105.07 104.72 39.58
N GLU A 306 -104.66 104.97 38.32
CA GLU A 306 -105.16 106.07 37.48
C GLU A 306 -106.68 105.99 37.29
N LEU A 307 -107.23 104.83 36.97
CA LEU A 307 -108.67 104.65 36.80
C LEU A 307 -109.46 104.83 38.10
N LEU A 308 -108.88 104.45 39.25
CA LEU A 308 -109.47 104.73 40.56
C LEU A 308 -109.45 106.23 40.87
N GLU A 309 -108.38 106.94 40.53
CA GLU A 309 -108.31 108.40 40.63
C GLU A 309 -109.33 109.08 39.71
N GLU A 310 -109.41 108.68 38.45
CA GLU A 310 -110.42 109.14 37.49
C GLU A 310 -111.85 108.86 37.99
N ASN A 311 -112.12 107.66 38.50
CA ASN A 311 -113.44 107.32 39.04
C ASN A 311 -113.78 108.13 40.29
N LEU A 312 -112.80 108.38 41.17
CA LEU A 312 -112.98 109.26 42.32
C LEU A 312 -113.30 110.70 41.88
N THR A 313 -112.59 111.23 40.88
CA THR A 313 -112.86 112.58 40.35
C THR A 313 -114.23 112.67 39.67
N LEU A 314 -114.64 111.65 38.92
CA LEU A 314 -115.98 111.55 38.34
C LEU A 314 -117.07 111.45 39.42
N ALA A 315 -116.85 110.67 40.48
CA ALA A 315 -117.79 110.56 41.60
C ALA A 315 -117.92 111.90 42.36
N VAL A 316 -116.82 112.64 42.53
CA VAL A 316 -116.85 114.00 43.09
C VAL A 316 -117.60 114.95 42.16
N ALA A 317 -117.33 114.92 40.85
CA ALA A 317 -118.03 115.74 39.87
C ALA A 317 -119.55 115.45 39.83
N GLN A 318 -119.94 114.16 39.89
CA GLN A 318 -121.34 113.75 39.97
C GLN A 318 -122.00 114.26 41.25
N LYS A 319 -121.33 114.17 42.40
CA LYS A 319 -121.84 114.70 43.66
C LYS A 319 -122.04 116.21 43.60
N GLN A 320 -121.05 116.95 43.08
CA GLN A 320 -121.14 118.41 42.89
C GLN A 320 -122.34 118.77 41.99
N SER A 321 -122.55 118.05 40.88
CA SER A 321 -123.71 118.25 40.01
C SER A 321 -125.06 117.97 40.69
N MET A 322 -125.14 116.94 41.55
CA MET A 322 -126.36 116.64 42.31
C MET A 322 -126.64 117.70 43.38
N ASP A 323 -125.61 118.23 44.03
CA ASP A 323 -125.73 119.30 45.04
C ASP A 323 -126.18 120.62 44.38
N GLU A 324 -125.70 120.94 43.17
CA GLU A 324 -126.16 122.09 42.36
C GLU A 324 -127.66 121.99 42.01
N SER A 325 -128.17 120.78 41.74
CA SER A 325 -129.57 120.55 41.38
C SER A 325 -130.55 120.69 42.55
N LEU A 326 -130.12 120.40 43.79
CA LEU A 326 -130.94 120.58 44.99
C LEU A 326 -131.03 122.06 45.42
N HIS A 327 -130.03 122.88 45.10
CA HIS A 327 -130.00 124.29 45.46
C HIS A 327 -130.97 125.15 44.63
N LEU A 328 -131.11 124.84 43.33
CA LEU A 328 -132.03 125.54 42.41
C LEU A 328 -133.52 125.27 42.69
N GLY A 329 -133.86 124.15 43.33
CA GLY A 329 -135.25 123.84 43.72
C GLY A 329 -135.76 124.64 44.93
N TRP A 330 -134.85 125.09 45.80
CA TRP A 330 -135.19 125.84 47.02
C TRP A 330 -135.37 127.35 46.75
N GLU A 331 -134.74 127.89 45.70
CA GLU A 331 -134.79 129.32 45.37
C GLU A 331 -136.12 129.79 44.73
N LEU A 332 -136.96 128.87 44.23
CA LEU A 332 -138.17 129.20 43.45
C LEU A 332 -139.45 129.47 44.28
N GLU A 333 -139.45 129.34 45.61
CA GLU A 333 -140.69 129.41 46.42
C GLU A 333 -140.73 130.48 47.53
N GLN A 334 -139.81 131.46 47.58
CA GLN A 334 -139.80 132.47 48.67
C GLN A 334 -139.60 133.96 48.30
N LEU A 335 -139.71 134.43 47.05
CA LEU A 335 -139.64 135.87 46.77
C LEU A 335 -140.68 136.41 45.77
N SER A 336 -141.81 136.82 46.34
CA SER A 336 -142.83 137.73 45.78
C SER A 336 -142.52 139.22 46.10
N LYS A 337 -142.69 140.11 45.10
CA LYS A 337 -142.79 141.60 45.10
C LYS A 337 -141.53 142.50 45.25
N THR A 338 -141.38 143.34 44.21
CA THR A 338 -140.76 144.70 44.06
C THR A 338 -139.21 144.90 43.99
N THR A 339 -138.79 145.46 42.83
CA THR A 339 -137.80 146.54 42.49
C THR A 339 -136.90 147.18 43.58
N PRO A 340 -135.83 147.98 43.28
CA PRO A 340 -134.94 148.14 42.09
C PRO A 340 -133.40 148.29 42.42
N GLU A 341 -132.57 148.46 41.37
CA GLU A 341 -131.28 149.22 41.21
C GLU A 341 -129.92 148.87 41.91
N LEU A 342 -128.88 148.80 41.03
CA LEU A 342 -127.47 149.26 41.10
C LEU A 342 -126.43 148.67 42.11
N SER A 343 -125.34 148.06 41.58
CA SER A 343 -123.95 148.60 41.56
C SER A 343 -122.81 147.55 41.66
N GLU A 344 -121.80 147.73 40.79
CA GLU A 344 -120.34 147.44 40.89
C GLU A 344 -119.75 145.99 41.05
N VAL A 345 -119.20 145.46 39.94
CA VAL A 345 -117.75 145.29 39.58
C VAL A 345 -116.79 144.69 40.66
N PRO A 346 -115.68 143.93 40.36
CA PRO A 346 -115.16 143.35 39.10
C PRO A 346 -114.66 141.85 39.15
N GLN A 347 -114.50 141.29 37.92
CA GLN A 347 -113.44 140.39 37.41
C GLN A 347 -113.31 138.95 37.97
N LYS A 348 -113.12 137.88 37.18
CA LYS A 348 -112.94 137.64 35.73
C LYS A 348 -113.31 136.17 35.49
N SER A 349 -114.24 135.93 34.57
CA SER A 349 -114.72 134.60 34.18
C SER A 349 -114.20 134.20 32.81
N LEU A 350 -113.95 132.90 32.67
CA LEU A 350 -113.82 132.18 31.40
C LEU A 350 -115.10 132.36 30.55
N GLY A 351 -114.90 132.21 29.24
CA GLY A 351 -115.95 131.74 28.35
C GLY A 351 -115.79 132.26 26.92
N HIS A 352 -115.49 131.31 26.03
CA HIS A 352 -116.11 131.14 24.71
C HIS A 352 -116.06 132.34 23.75
N GLU A 353 -115.75 132.23 22.48
CA GLU A 353 -115.63 131.16 21.51
C GLU A 353 -114.94 131.92 20.35
N VAL A 354 -113.96 131.35 19.68
CA VAL A 354 -114.22 130.69 18.40
C VAL A 354 -115.21 131.51 17.56
N ASN A 355 -114.69 132.33 16.66
CA ASN A 355 -114.70 132.04 15.23
C ASN A 355 -114.58 133.33 14.42
N GLU A 356 -113.67 133.25 13.46
CA GLU A 356 -113.90 133.69 12.08
C GLU A 356 -114.07 135.20 11.85
N LEU A 357 -113.75 135.76 10.69
CA LEU A 357 -113.09 135.38 9.47
C LEU A 357 -112.93 136.72 8.75
N THR A 358 -112.08 136.72 7.74
CA THR A 358 -112.30 137.45 6.48
C THR A 358 -112.32 138.98 6.48
N SER A 359 -111.32 139.47 5.76
CA SER A 359 -111.54 140.27 4.54
C SER A 359 -111.96 141.73 4.70
N SER A 360 -111.02 142.54 4.23
CA SER A 360 -111.19 143.35 3.03
C SER A 360 -111.90 144.70 3.18
N GLN A 361 -111.19 145.67 2.60
CA GLN A 361 -111.73 146.81 1.86
C GLN A 361 -112.29 147.96 2.71
N LEU A 362 -111.61 149.11 2.65
CA LEU A 362 -111.94 150.21 1.70
C LEU A 362 -112.71 151.24 2.52
N LEU A 363 -112.28 152.48 2.69
CA LEU A 363 -112.00 153.45 1.66
C LEU A 363 -111.78 154.79 2.37
N LYS A 364 -110.91 155.62 1.79
CA LYS A 364 -110.97 157.10 1.80
C LYS A 364 -111.04 157.84 3.15
N LEU A 365 -109.99 158.66 3.30
CA LEU A 365 -110.06 160.10 3.52
C LEU A 365 -110.92 160.58 4.69
N GLU A 366 -110.24 161.04 5.72
CA GLU A 366 -110.51 162.37 6.26
C GLU A 366 -109.14 163.03 6.50
N LYS A 367 -108.66 163.80 5.53
CA LYS A 367 -108.94 165.23 5.36
C LYS A 367 -108.35 166.04 6.51
N GLU A 368 -107.35 166.84 6.16
CA GLU A 368 -107.59 168.27 5.95
C GLU A 368 -108.20 168.92 7.18
N ASN A 369 -107.34 169.32 8.09
CA ASN A 369 -107.04 170.74 8.35
C ASN A 369 -106.40 170.77 9.73
N GLN A 370 -105.36 171.55 9.96
CA GLN A 370 -105.36 173.01 9.77
C GLN A 370 -103.89 173.37 9.50
N MET A 371 -103.51 173.94 8.35
CA MET A 371 -103.69 175.36 8.00
C MET A 371 -103.84 176.26 9.21
N LEU A 372 -102.70 176.75 9.70
CA LEU A 372 -102.41 178.07 10.30
C LEU A 372 -100.90 177.98 10.61
N LEU A 373 -99.94 178.70 10.03
CA LEU A 373 -99.85 180.07 9.53
C LEU A 373 -98.54 180.09 8.69
N LYS A 374 -98.52 180.44 7.39
CA LYS A 374 -98.48 181.83 6.91
C LYS A 374 -98.54 182.81 8.07
N SER A 375 -97.40 183.34 8.47
CA SER A 375 -97.20 184.80 8.52
C SER A 375 -96.01 185.11 9.42
N VAL A 376 -94.98 185.72 8.82
CA VAL A 376 -94.70 187.17 8.98
C VAL A 376 -93.69 187.24 10.15
N GLU A 377 -92.49 187.75 9.95
CA GLU A 377 -92.20 189.20 9.86
C GLU A 377 -90.77 189.36 9.33
N GLU A 378 -90.53 190.08 8.22
CA GLU A 378 -90.40 191.56 8.15
C GLU A 378 -89.03 192.02 8.73
N LEU A 379 -88.15 192.83 8.12
CA LEU A 379 -88.18 193.96 7.17
C LEU A 379 -86.72 194.14 6.64
N LYS A 380 -86.36 194.83 5.54
CA LYS A 380 -86.67 196.21 5.12
C LYS A 380 -86.37 196.44 3.63
N ALA A 381 -87.05 197.45 3.09
CA ALA A 381 -86.98 198.02 1.75
C ALA A 381 -86.01 199.22 1.61
N SER A 382 -85.77 199.62 0.34
CA SER A 382 -85.97 201.01 -0.20
C SER A 382 -84.76 201.74 -0.87
N SER A 383 -85.01 202.15 -2.13
CA SER A 383 -84.84 203.48 -2.77
C SER A 383 -83.46 204.09 -3.20
N GLU A 384 -83.37 204.25 -4.53
CA GLU A 384 -83.07 205.43 -5.40
C GLU A 384 -81.78 206.33 -5.35
N SER A 385 -81.12 206.36 -6.53
CA SER A 385 -80.70 207.47 -7.44
C SER A 385 -79.60 208.53 -7.12
N GLY A 386 -78.71 208.72 -8.13
CA GLY A 386 -78.12 209.99 -8.65
C GLY A 386 -76.98 210.71 -7.87
N ALA A 387 -75.86 211.18 -8.43
CA ALA A 387 -75.32 211.17 -9.80
C ALA A 387 -73.82 211.60 -9.84
N ARG A 388 -73.04 210.90 -10.68
CA ARG A 388 -72.10 211.43 -11.71
C ARG A 388 -70.66 211.92 -11.37
N LEU A 389 -69.72 211.16 -11.96
CA LEU A 389 -68.39 211.49 -12.50
C LEU A 389 -67.44 212.40 -11.68
N ARG A 390 -66.42 211.76 -11.10
CA ARG A 390 -65.00 212.22 -11.05
C ARG A 390 -64.04 211.20 -10.38
N LEU A 391 -64.57 210.09 -9.84
CA LEU A 391 -63.83 208.93 -9.30
C LEU A 391 -63.21 208.00 -10.38
N GLU A 392 -63.37 208.32 -11.66
CA GLU A 392 -63.11 207.41 -12.79
C GLU A 392 -61.63 207.36 -13.24
N LYS A 393 -60.83 208.40 -12.98
CA LYS A 393 -59.43 208.46 -13.49
C LYS A 393 -58.36 207.83 -12.61
N ARG A 394 -58.68 207.44 -11.37
CA ARG A 394 -57.73 206.72 -10.49
C ARG A 394 -57.92 205.20 -10.53
N ASN A 395 -59.09 204.72 -10.99
CA ASN A 395 -59.41 203.30 -11.17
C ASN A 395 -58.70 202.66 -12.39
N GLN A 396 -58.33 203.44 -13.42
CA GLN A 396 -57.65 202.92 -14.62
C GLN A 396 -56.22 202.40 -14.37
N LYS A 397 -55.50 202.92 -13.37
CA LYS A 397 -54.12 202.48 -13.06
C LYS A 397 -54.06 201.15 -12.29
N LEU A 398 -55.12 200.82 -11.54
CA LEU A 398 -55.23 199.55 -10.80
C LEU A 398 -55.77 198.41 -11.68
N SER A 399 -56.56 198.71 -12.72
CA SER A 399 -57.04 197.70 -13.66
C SER A 399 -55.92 197.11 -14.55
N GLN A 400 -54.95 197.91 -15.00
CA GLN A 400 -53.85 197.41 -15.85
C GLN A 400 -52.89 196.46 -15.11
N GLN A 401 -52.73 196.59 -13.79
CA GLN A 401 -51.92 195.66 -13.00
C GLN A 401 -52.64 194.34 -12.70
N LEU A 402 -53.97 194.33 -12.65
CA LEU A 402 -54.76 193.11 -12.48
C LEU A 402 -54.80 192.24 -13.74
N GLU A 403 -54.76 192.86 -14.93
CA GLU A 403 -54.86 192.16 -16.21
C GLU A 403 -53.58 191.36 -16.55
N GLN A 404 -52.39 191.90 -16.24
CA GLN A 404 -51.11 191.19 -16.42
C GLN A 404 -50.99 189.98 -15.48
N LEU A 405 -51.37 190.14 -14.20
CA LEU A 405 -51.36 189.03 -13.23
C LEU A 405 -52.42 187.95 -13.55
N GLN A 406 -53.52 188.30 -14.24
CA GLN A 406 -54.50 187.31 -14.68
C GLN A 406 -54.02 186.46 -15.88
N ALA A 407 -53.19 187.02 -16.77
CA ALA A 407 -52.64 186.29 -17.91
C ALA A 407 -51.60 185.24 -17.49
N GLU A 408 -50.70 185.57 -16.55
CA GLU A 408 -49.71 184.63 -16.01
C GLU A 408 -50.38 183.48 -15.25
N LEU A 409 -51.41 183.78 -14.44
CA LEU A 409 -52.21 182.77 -13.75
C LEU A 409 -52.97 181.82 -14.70
N ALA A 410 -53.31 182.27 -15.91
CA ALA A 410 -53.98 181.43 -16.90
C ALA A 410 -52.99 180.45 -17.56
N ALA A 411 -51.78 180.90 -17.90
CA ALA A 411 -50.74 180.06 -18.50
C ALA A 411 -50.25 178.96 -17.53
N ASP A 412 -50.06 179.28 -16.25
CA ASP A 412 -49.67 178.31 -15.23
C ASP A 412 -50.75 177.24 -15.02
N ARG A 413 -52.04 177.62 -15.11
CA ARG A 413 -53.17 176.68 -15.02
C ARG A 413 -53.21 175.70 -16.20
N GLU A 414 -52.86 176.12 -17.41
CA GLU A 414 -52.81 175.22 -18.57
C GLU A 414 -51.63 174.25 -18.49
N SER A 415 -50.45 174.70 -18.05
CA SER A 415 -49.31 173.80 -17.88
C SER A 415 -49.57 172.74 -16.79
N LEU A 416 -50.20 173.14 -15.67
CA LEU A 416 -50.57 172.23 -14.59
C LEU A 416 -51.57 171.16 -15.07
N ARG A 417 -52.60 171.56 -15.82
CA ARG A 417 -53.57 170.60 -16.41
C ARG A 417 -52.92 169.60 -17.36
N SER A 418 -51.93 170.03 -18.14
CA SER A 418 -51.21 169.12 -19.04
C SER A 418 -50.34 168.11 -18.28
N ALA A 419 -49.70 168.52 -17.18
CA ALA A 419 -48.93 167.64 -16.32
C ALA A 419 -49.82 166.65 -15.54
N GLU A 420 -50.99 167.11 -15.06
CA GLU A 420 -51.99 166.26 -14.41
C GLU A 420 -52.56 165.19 -15.35
N SER A 421 -52.81 165.54 -16.62
CA SER A 421 -53.22 164.59 -17.66
C SER A 421 -52.16 163.50 -17.88
N LEU A 422 -50.90 163.87 -18.05
CA LEU A 422 -49.82 162.90 -18.29
C LEU A 422 -49.59 161.99 -17.07
N SER A 423 -49.68 162.54 -15.86
CA SER A 423 -49.60 161.77 -14.63
C SER A 423 -50.75 160.77 -14.49
N ALA A 424 -51.95 161.11 -14.92
CA ALA A 424 -53.10 160.22 -14.90
C ALA A 424 -52.94 159.04 -15.87
N ASP A 425 -52.34 159.26 -17.04
CA ASP A 425 -52.12 158.20 -18.03
C ASP A 425 -50.96 157.26 -17.65
N LEU A 426 -49.88 157.78 -17.08
CA LEU A 426 -48.79 156.95 -16.53
C LEU A 426 -49.28 156.08 -15.35
N LEU A 427 -50.21 156.59 -14.52
CA LEU A 427 -50.82 155.79 -13.46
C LEU A 427 -51.68 154.64 -14.02
N LYS A 428 -52.38 154.85 -15.15
CA LYS A 428 -53.14 153.79 -15.80
C LYS A 428 -52.24 152.71 -16.40
N GLU A 429 -51.15 153.07 -17.07
CA GLU A 429 -50.20 152.09 -17.61
C GLU A 429 -49.52 151.30 -16.50
N LYS A 430 -49.10 151.96 -15.41
CA LYS A 430 -48.55 151.28 -14.24
C LYS A 430 -49.53 150.26 -13.66
N ALA A 431 -50.79 150.64 -13.48
CA ALA A 431 -51.83 149.73 -12.99
C ALA A 431 -52.09 148.56 -13.95
N GLN A 432 -52.03 148.78 -15.27
CA GLN A 432 -52.16 147.71 -16.26
C GLN A 432 -50.97 146.74 -16.22
N LEU A 433 -49.75 147.23 -16.11
CA LEU A 433 -48.55 146.39 -16.01
C LEU A 433 -48.53 145.56 -14.72
N GLU A 434 -48.89 146.15 -13.58
CA GLU A 434 -49.03 145.43 -12.30
C GLU A 434 -50.03 144.27 -12.44
N LYS A 435 -51.18 144.51 -13.07
CA LYS A 435 -52.16 143.46 -13.34
C LYS A 435 -51.62 142.35 -14.24
N THR A 436 -50.85 142.68 -15.28
CA THR A 436 -50.25 141.66 -16.16
C THR A 436 -49.20 140.81 -15.41
N LEU A 437 -48.35 141.43 -14.60
CA LEU A 437 -47.37 140.73 -13.77
C LEU A 437 -48.04 139.78 -12.78
N GLU A 438 -49.09 140.24 -12.11
CA GLU A 438 -49.84 139.41 -11.15
C GLU A 438 -50.48 138.21 -11.84
N THR A 439 -51.05 138.38 -13.04
CA THR A 439 -51.61 137.25 -13.81
C THR A 439 -50.53 136.26 -14.28
N LEU A 440 -49.35 136.73 -14.67
CA LEU A 440 -48.24 135.87 -15.07
C LEU A 440 -47.70 135.07 -13.88
N GLN A 441 -47.57 135.71 -12.72
CA GLN A 441 -47.12 135.06 -11.49
C GLN A 441 -48.12 134.01 -11.01
N GLN A 442 -49.42 134.31 -11.03
CA GLN A 442 -50.45 133.31 -10.72
C GLN A 442 -50.44 132.13 -11.70
N ASN A 443 -50.12 132.36 -12.97
CA ASN A 443 -50.02 131.28 -13.96
C ASN A 443 -48.76 130.42 -13.75
N SER A 444 -47.61 131.02 -13.45
CA SER A 444 -46.39 130.25 -13.12
C SER A 444 -46.56 129.43 -11.84
N ASP A 445 -47.17 130.00 -10.80
CA ASP A 445 -47.39 129.32 -9.53
C ASP A 445 -48.35 128.14 -9.67
N ARG A 446 -49.37 128.27 -10.53
CA ARG A 446 -50.26 127.14 -10.88
C ARG A 446 -49.51 126.04 -11.64
N GLN A 447 -48.62 126.41 -12.57
CA GLN A 447 -47.84 125.43 -13.33
C GLN A 447 -46.84 124.67 -12.45
N VAL A 448 -46.17 125.36 -11.52
CA VAL A 448 -45.25 124.73 -10.54
C VAL A 448 -46.02 123.75 -9.66
N LYS A 449 -47.17 124.15 -9.10
CA LYS A 449 -48.02 123.25 -8.30
C LYS A 449 -48.50 122.02 -9.08
N GLY A 450 -48.81 122.18 -10.37
CA GLY A 450 -49.17 121.06 -11.23
C GLY A 450 -48.02 120.06 -11.40
N LEU A 451 -46.80 120.57 -11.65
CA LEU A 451 -45.61 119.73 -11.79
C LEU A 451 -45.19 119.06 -10.47
N GLU A 452 -45.35 119.73 -9.33
CA GLU A 452 -45.10 119.15 -8.01
C GLU A 452 -46.03 117.98 -7.73
N GLN A 453 -47.33 118.15 -8.00
CA GLN A 453 -48.32 117.07 -7.85
C GLN A 453 -48.05 115.89 -8.78
N GLU A 454 -47.63 116.15 -10.03
CA GLU A 454 -47.27 115.10 -10.98
C GLU A 454 -46.00 114.36 -10.54
N ASN A 455 -44.99 115.07 -10.03
CA ASN A 455 -43.76 114.47 -9.53
C ASN A 455 -44.04 113.61 -8.29
N ASP A 456 -44.87 114.08 -7.36
CA ASP A 456 -45.31 113.30 -6.20
C ASP A 456 -46.07 112.04 -6.64
N HIS A 457 -46.95 112.13 -7.62
CA HIS A 457 -47.69 111.00 -8.15
C HIS A 457 -46.77 109.96 -8.84
N LEU A 458 -45.80 110.43 -9.62
CA LEU A 458 -44.81 109.58 -10.26
C LEU A 458 -43.92 108.89 -9.22
N ASN A 459 -43.48 109.60 -8.18
CA ASN A 459 -42.69 109.03 -7.09
C ASN A 459 -43.46 107.94 -6.33
N GLN A 460 -44.73 108.15 -6.02
CA GLN A 460 -45.59 107.14 -5.40
C GLN A 460 -45.77 105.91 -6.31
N THR A 461 -45.95 106.12 -7.61
CA THR A 461 -46.07 105.03 -8.59
C THR A 461 -44.78 104.22 -8.70
N ILE A 462 -43.62 104.89 -8.72
CA ILE A 462 -42.30 104.23 -8.74
C ILE A 462 -42.06 103.43 -7.46
N ALA A 463 -42.39 103.99 -6.29
CA ALA A 463 -42.27 103.29 -5.01
C ALA A 463 -43.13 102.02 -4.98
N SER A 464 -44.37 102.13 -5.46
CA SER A 464 -45.31 101.01 -5.53
C SER A 464 -44.81 99.90 -6.47
N LEU A 465 -44.28 100.27 -7.64
CA LEU A 465 -43.70 99.32 -8.60
C LEU A 465 -42.45 98.62 -8.06
N ARG A 466 -41.57 99.36 -7.38
CA ARG A 466 -40.37 98.80 -6.73
C ARG A 466 -40.75 97.78 -5.67
N GLN A 467 -41.68 98.12 -4.77
CA GLN A 467 -42.15 97.20 -3.72
C GLN A 467 -42.76 95.93 -4.32
N ARG A 468 -43.61 96.07 -5.36
CA ARG A 468 -44.19 94.91 -6.07
C ARG A 468 -43.13 94.01 -6.70
N SER A 469 -42.10 94.61 -7.32
CA SER A 469 -40.99 93.86 -7.93
C SER A 469 -40.14 93.12 -6.89
N GLN A 470 -39.92 93.74 -5.73
CA GLN A 470 -39.14 93.17 -4.64
C GLN A 470 -39.86 92.01 -3.97
N VAL A 471 -41.16 92.15 -3.65
CA VAL A 471 -41.97 91.07 -3.08
C VAL A 471 -42.06 89.88 -4.04
N SER A 472 -42.19 90.12 -5.35
CA SER A 472 -42.20 89.05 -6.35
C SER A 472 -40.84 88.32 -6.45
N ALA A 473 -39.72 89.04 -6.36
CA ALA A 473 -38.39 88.44 -6.36
C ALA A 473 -38.12 87.63 -5.08
N GLU A 474 -38.50 88.15 -3.90
CA GLU A 474 -38.35 87.46 -2.62
C GLU A 474 -39.21 86.19 -2.54
N ALA A 475 -40.43 86.22 -3.08
CA ALA A 475 -41.29 85.03 -3.18
C ALA A 475 -40.63 83.94 -4.05
N ARG A 476 -40.13 84.31 -5.23
CA ARG A 476 -39.43 83.38 -6.13
C ARG A 476 -38.19 82.75 -5.49
N VAL A 477 -37.40 83.53 -4.75
CA VAL A 477 -36.22 83.01 -4.04
C VAL A 477 -36.63 82.01 -2.96
N LYS A 478 -37.66 82.32 -2.18
CA LYS A 478 -38.20 81.38 -1.18
C LYS A 478 -38.71 80.08 -1.80
N ASP A 479 -39.34 80.14 -2.97
CA ASP A 479 -39.84 78.94 -3.64
C ASP A 479 -38.67 78.08 -4.18
N ILE A 480 -37.63 78.71 -4.76
CA ILE A 480 -36.40 78.04 -5.17
C ILE A 480 -35.65 77.43 -3.97
N GLU A 481 -35.61 78.11 -2.83
CA GLU A 481 -34.99 77.57 -1.60
C GLU A 481 -35.75 76.35 -1.07
N LYS A 482 -37.09 76.37 -1.12
CA LYS A 482 -37.92 75.21 -0.75
C LYS A 482 -37.69 74.04 -1.71
N GLU A 483 -37.71 74.28 -3.03
CA GLU A 483 -37.40 73.25 -4.02
C GLU A 483 -35.99 72.67 -3.82
N ASN A 484 -34.97 73.51 -3.59
CA ASN A 484 -33.62 73.03 -3.31
C ASN A 484 -33.53 72.18 -2.03
N ARG A 485 -34.27 72.54 -0.97
CA ARG A 485 -34.34 71.70 0.24
C ARG A 485 -34.96 70.34 -0.05
N VAL A 486 -36.09 70.32 -0.76
CA VAL A 486 -36.78 69.07 -1.14
C VAL A 486 -35.88 68.22 -2.05
N LEU A 487 -35.19 68.82 -3.00
CA LEU A 487 -34.24 68.13 -3.87
C LEU A 487 -33.05 67.56 -3.08
N HIS A 488 -32.50 68.31 -2.12
CA HIS A 488 -31.43 67.81 -1.27
C HIS A 488 -31.88 66.64 -0.38
N GLU A 489 -33.08 66.72 0.19
CA GLU A 489 -33.67 65.62 0.96
C GLU A 489 -33.89 64.40 0.07
N SER A 490 -34.42 64.59 -1.14
CA SER A 490 -34.61 63.53 -2.14
C SER A 490 -33.28 62.90 -2.58
N ILE A 491 -32.23 63.70 -2.83
CA ILE A 491 -30.88 63.22 -3.15
C ILE A 491 -30.29 62.43 -1.98
N LYS A 492 -30.48 62.91 -0.74
CA LYS A 492 -29.99 62.21 0.45
C LYS A 492 -30.70 60.87 0.64
N GLU A 493 -32.03 60.83 0.45
CA GLU A 493 -32.79 59.60 0.51
C GLU A 493 -32.39 58.62 -0.59
N THR A 494 -32.31 59.06 -1.84
CA THR A 494 -31.90 58.22 -2.97
C THR A 494 -30.47 57.72 -2.82
N SER A 495 -29.54 58.56 -2.32
CA SER A 495 -28.18 58.15 -1.97
C SER A 495 -28.17 57.10 -0.85
N SER A 496 -28.98 57.27 0.19
CA SER A 496 -29.09 56.27 1.26
C SER A 496 -29.66 54.94 0.78
N LYS A 497 -30.67 54.97 -0.11
CA LYS A 497 -31.26 53.79 -0.74
C LYS A 497 -30.24 53.10 -1.65
N LEU A 498 -29.49 53.85 -2.44
CA LEU A 498 -28.42 53.33 -3.29
C LEU A 498 -27.36 52.62 -2.46
N ASN A 499 -26.88 53.23 -1.37
CA ASN A 499 -25.88 52.63 -0.49
C ASN A 499 -26.36 51.32 0.15
N LYS A 500 -27.65 51.25 0.54
CA LYS A 500 -28.26 50.00 1.04
C LYS A 500 -28.25 48.91 -0.03
N ILE A 501 -28.73 49.22 -1.24
CA ILE A 501 -28.76 48.28 -2.37
C ILE A 501 -27.34 47.84 -2.75
N GLU A 502 -26.35 48.74 -2.72
CA GLU A 502 -24.95 48.39 -2.99
C GLU A 502 -24.37 47.43 -1.94
N PHE A 503 -24.73 47.63 -0.66
CA PHE A 503 -24.34 46.72 0.41
C PHE A 503 -25.00 45.34 0.24
N GLU A 504 -26.31 45.30 -0.01
CA GLU A 504 -27.04 44.07 -0.30
C GLU A 504 -26.46 43.35 -1.53
N ARG A 505 -26.13 44.09 -2.59
CA ARG A 505 -25.49 43.54 -3.80
C ARG A 505 -24.11 42.93 -3.48
N LYS A 506 -23.31 43.58 -2.62
CA LYS A 506 -22.02 43.03 -2.18
C LYS A 506 -22.21 41.77 -1.35
N GLN A 507 -23.22 41.73 -0.47
CA GLN A 507 -23.53 40.55 0.33
C GLN A 507 -23.99 39.39 -0.54
N LEU A 508 -24.95 39.62 -1.44
CA LEU A 508 -25.44 38.61 -2.37
C LEU A 508 -24.35 38.04 -3.29
N ARG A 509 -23.37 38.86 -3.70
CA ARG A 509 -22.21 38.37 -4.46
C ARG A 509 -21.37 37.39 -3.65
N LYS A 510 -21.07 37.71 -2.39
CA LYS A 510 -20.33 36.82 -1.49
C LYS A 510 -21.10 35.51 -1.26
N ASP A 511 -22.41 35.60 -1.05
CA ASP A 511 -23.25 34.42 -0.85
C ASP A 511 -23.26 33.55 -2.11
N LEU A 512 -23.34 34.16 -3.31
CA LEU A 512 -23.30 33.45 -4.58
C LEU A 512 -21.94 32.76 -4.84
N GLU A 513 -20.82 33.41 -4.50
CA GLU A 513 -19.50 32.77 -4.51
C GLU A 513 -19.40 31.60 -3.53
N HIS A 514 -19.91 31.76 -2.30
CA HIS A 514 -19.97 30.66 -1.33
C HIS A 514 -20.81 29.47 -1.81
N TYR A 515 -21.95 29.72 -2.45
CA TYR A 515 -22.77 28.66 -3.02
C TYR A 515 -22.14 28.01 -4.24
N LYS A 516 -21.38 28.75 -5.06
CA LYS A 516 -20.58 28.16 -6.15
C LYS A 516 -19.52 27.20 -5.62
N GLU A 517 -18.74 27.62 -4.62
CA GLU A 517 -17.74 26.74 -3.99
C GLU A 517 -18.38 25.49 -3.37
N LYS A 518 -19.57 25.63 -2.79
CA LYS A 518 -20.32 24.46 -2.29
C LYS A 518 -20.78 23.54 -3.41
N GLY A 519 -21.19 24.09 -4.55
CA GLY A 519 -21.54 23.33 -5.75
C GLY A 519 -20.34 22.53 -6.29
N GLU A 520 -19.20 23.20 -6.48
CA GLU A 520 -17.96 22.57 -6.93
C GLU A 520 -17.51 21.45 -5.97
N ARG A 521 -17.57 21.68 -4.65
CA ARG A 521 -17.28 20.63 -3.65
C ARG A 521 -18.28 19.47 -3.69
N ALA A 522 -19.54 19.72 -4.03
CA ALA A 522 -20.54 18.65 -4.17
C ALA A 522 -20.24 17.79 -5.40
N GLU A 523 -19.90 18.42 -6.54
CA GLU A 523 -19.48 17.72 -7.76
C GLU A 523 -18.21 16.87 -7.54
N GLU A 524 -17.22 17.39 -6.82
CA GLU A 524 -16.03 16.64 -6.42
C GLU A 524 -16.38 15.40 -5.58
N LEU A 525 -17.29 15.55 -4.61
CA LEU A 525 -17.74 14.45 -3.77
C LEU A 525 -18.55 13.40 -4.57
N GLU A 526 -19.37 13.83 -5.53
CA GLU A 526 -20.10 12.92 -6.42
C GLU A 526 -19.14 12.11 -7.32
N MET A 527 -18.11 12.76 -7.87
CA MET A 527 -17.06 12.07 -8.62
C MET A 527 -16.34 11.02 -7.77
N GLU A 528 -16.06 11.35 -6.51
CA GLU A 528 -15.39 10.46 -5.58
C GLU A 528 -16.27 9.27 -5.17
N VAL A 529 -17.57 9.50 -4.96
CA VAL A 529 -18.54 8.42 -4.74
C VAL A 529 -18.57 7.47 -5.95
N HIS A 530 -18.64 7.99 -7.17
CA HIS A 530 -18.59 7.16 -8.37
C HIS A 530 -17.27 6.39 -8.55
N ARG A 531 -16.14 6.96 -8.11
CA ARG A 531 -14.85 6.24 -8.10
C ARG A 531 -14.90 5.07 -7.11
N LEU A 532 -15.35 5.32 -5.88
CA LEU A 532 -15.47 4.31 -4.83
C LEU A 532 -16.47 3.20 -5.19
N GLU A 533 -17.56 3.52 -5.88
CA GLU A 533 -18.52 2.53 -6.40
C GLU A 533 -17.86 1.58 -7.40
N ARG A 534 -17.07 2.10 -8.35
CA ARG A 534 -16.34 1.26 -9.32
C ARG A 534 -15.29 0.38 -8.63
N GLU A 535 -14.59 0.90 -7.63
CA GLU A 535 -13.63 0.13 -6.84
C GLU A 535 -14.32 -0.96 -6.05
N LYS A 536 -15.47 -0.67 -5.42
CA LYS A 536 -16.29 -1.66 -4.73
C LYS A 536 -16.74 -2.78 -5.67
N GLU A 537 -17.21 -2.45 -6.88
CA GLU A 537 -17.59 -3.47 -7.88
C GLU A 537 -16.39 -4.32 -8.33
N SER A 538 -15.23 -3.71 -8.53
CA SER A 538 -13.99 -4.42 -8.87
C SER A 538 -13.56 -5.38 -7.75
N LEU A 539 -13.61 -4.92 -6.50
CA LEU A 539 -13.30 -5.74 -5.33
C LEU A 539 -14.31 -6.87 -5.16
N GLN A 540 -15.61 -6.64 -5.39
CA GLN A 540 -16.62 -7.70 -5.37
C GLN A 540 -16.36 -8.77 -6.43
N LYS A 541 -15.97 -8.37 -7.66
CA LYS A 541 -15.58 -9.33 -8.72
C LYS A 541 -14.34 -10.14 -8.32
N ARG A 542 -13.33 -9.51 -7.70
CA ARG A 542 -12.15 -10.20 -7.18
C ARG A 542 -12.48 -11.16 -6.04
N LEU A 543 -13.34 -10.77 -5.11
CA LEU A 543 -13.81 -11.63 -4.02
C LEU A 543 -14.58 -12.84 -4.55
N ALA A 544 -15.46 -12.66 -5.54
CA ALA A 544 -16.17 -13.76 -6.17
C ALA A 544 -15.21 -14.73 -6.89
N ALA A 545 -14.20 -14.21 -7.60
CA ALA A 545 -13.17 -15.03 -8.22
C ALA A 545 -12.35 -15.80 -7.17
N LEU A 546 -11.99 -15.14 -6.06
CA LEU A 546 -11.24 -15.77 -4.97
C LEU A 546 -12.05 -16.87 -4.28
N ALA A 547 -13.34 -16.65 -4.07
CA ALA A 547 -14.25 -17.66 -3.51
C ALA A 547 -14.33 -18.91 -4.40
N ILE A 548 -14.39 -18.74 -5.73
CA ILE A 548 -14.35 -19.86 -6.68
C ILE A 548 -12.99 -20.58 -6.59
N THR A 549 -11.88 -19.85 -6.47
CA THR A 549 -10.56 -20.50 -6.32
C THR A 549 -10.43 -21.24 -5.00
N CYS A 550 -10.94 -20.72 -3.88
CA CYS A 550 -10.95 -21.43 -2.61
C CYS A 550 -11.76 -22.73 -2.72
N GLY A 551 -12.94 -22.70 -3.34
CA GLY A 551 -13.72 -23.92 -3.58
C GLY A 551 -12.99 -24.94 -4.44
N LYS A 552 -12.19 -24.51 -5.42
CA LYS A 552 -11.32 -25.43 -6.20
C LYS A 552 -10.21 -26.04 -5.35
N VAL A 553 -9.59 -25.26 -4.47
CA VAL A 553 -8.55 -25.75 -3.55
C VAL A 553 -9.13 -26.80 -2.61
N GLU A 554 -10.32 -26.56 -2.04
CA GLU A 554 -10.99 -27.56 -1.17
C GLU A 554 -11.28 -28.89 -1.90
N VAL A 555 -11.65 -28.83 -3.18
CA VAL A 555 -11.84 -30.04 -4.00
C VAL A 555 -10.51 -30.76 -4.22
N LEU A 556 -9.45 -30.04 -4.59
CA LEU A 556 -8.11 -30.61 -4.80
C LEU A 556 -7.53 -31.20 -3.51
N GLU A 557 -7.78 -30.58 -2.35
CA GLU A 557 -7.37 -31.12 -1.04
C GLU A 557 -8.07 -32.44 -0.74
N LYS A 558 -9.37 -32.56 -1.06
CA LYS A 558 -10.11 -33.82 -0.93
C LYS A 558 -9.56 -34.89 -1.88
N GLU A 559 -9.35 -34.55 -3.14
CA GLU A 559 -8.76 -35.46 -4.13
C GLU A 559 -7.36 -35.91 -3.69
N ASN A 560 -6.53 -35.00 -3.18
CA ASN A 560 -5.20 -35.34 -2.68
C ASN A 560 -5.26 -36.26 -1.45
N ALA A 561 -6.19 -36.01 -0.52
CA ALA A 561 -6.40 -36.89 0.64
C ALA A 561 -6.86 -38.30 0.22
N GLU A 562 -7.71 -38.40 -0.80
CA GLU A 562 -8.14 -39.68 -1.39
C GLU A 562 -6.97 -40.41 -2.07
N LEU A 563 -6.16 -39.70 -2.85
CA LEU A 563 -4.95 -40.24 -3.49
C LEU A 563 -3.92 -40.71 -2.46
N GLU A 564 -3.72 -39.97 -1.37
CA GLU A 564 -2.85 -40.39 -0.26
C GLU A 564 -3.38 -41.63 0.47
N ALA A 565 -4.70 -41.74 0.61
CA ALA A 565 -5.32 -42.94 1.19
C ALA A 565 -5.11 -44.15 0.26
N GLU A 566 -5.27 -43.98 -1.05
CA GLU A 566 -5.05 -45.04 -2.03
C GLU A 566 -3.57 -45.44 -2.12
N SER A 567 -2.65 -44.46 -2.11
CA SER A 567 -1.20 -44.70 -2.02
C SER A 567 -0.84 -45.53 -0.78
N ARG A 568 -1.44 -45.22 0.37
CA ARG A 568 -1.27 -46.03 1.60
C ARG A 568 -1.79 -47.45 1.46
N LYS A 569 -2.92 -47.66 0.77
CA LYS A 569 -3.45 -49.01 0.50
C LYS A 569 -2.54 -49.79 -0.45
N LEU A 570 -2.11 -49.17 -1.55
CA LEU A 570 -1.20 -49.77 -2.52
C LEU A 570 0.14 -50.13 -1.89
N LYS A 571 0.67 -49.29 -1.00
CA LYS A 571 1.89 -49.59 -0.24
C LYS A 571 1.71 -50.83 0.64
N LYS A 572 0.60 -50.94 1.38
CA LYS A 572 0.29 -52.14 2.18
C LYS A 572 0.16 -53.40 1.31
N ALA A 573 -0.47 -53.27 0.14
CA ALA A 573 -0.58 -54.38 -0.81
C ALA A 573 0.79 -54.80 -1.37
N ALA A 574 1.65 -53.84 -1.72
CA ALA A 574 3.01 -54.08 -2.18
C ALA A 574 3.88 -54.75 -1.09
N ASP A 575 3.81 -54.27 0.15
CA ASP A 575 4.48 -54.89 1.30
C ASP A 575 3.97 -56.32 1.53
N GLY A 576 2.66 -56.54 1.39
CA GLY A 576 2.04 -57.87 1.43
C GLY A 576 2.57 -58.81 0.34
N LEU A 577 2.63 -58.34 -0.91
CA LEU A 577 3.19 -59.10 -2.03
C LEU A 577 4.68 -59.39 -1.84
N ARG A 578 5.45 -58.44 -1.29
CA ARG A 578 6.86 -58.63 -0.98
C ARG A 578 7.06 -59.72 0.09
N ASN A 579 6.21 -59.76 1.10
CA ASN A 579 6.24 -60.82 2.12
C ASN A 579 5.91 -62.19 1.52
N VAL A 580 4.90 -62.27 0.64
CA VAL A 580 4.57 -63.52 -0.07
C VAL A 580 5.71 -63.95 -0.99
N SER A 581 6.33 -63.03 -1.71
CA SER A 581 7.49 -63.32 -2.55
C SER A 581 8.66 -63.87 -1.73
N TYR A 582 8.92 -63.31 -0.54
CA TYR A 582 9.95 -63.84 0.36
C TYR A 582 9.61 -65.25 0.85
N GLN A 583 8.34 -65.49 1.22
CA GLN A 583 7.89 -66.83 1.60
C GLN A 583 8.03 -67.84 0.46
N LEU A 584 7.69 -67.44 -0.77
CA LEU A 584 7.89 -68.26 -1.97
C LEU A 584 9.37 -68.58 -2.19
N GLU A 585 10.27 -67.60 -2.06
CA GLU A 585 11.72 -67.84 -2.20
C GLU A 585 12.25 -68.83 -1.14
N VAL A 586 11.73 -68.77 0.09
CA VAL A 586 12.07 -69.74 1.14
C VAL A 586 11.56 -71.14 0.76
N LEU A 587 10.31 -71.25 0.34
CA LEU A 587 9.73 -72.53 -0.10
C LEU A 587 10.43 -73.11 -1.33
N GLU A 588 10.86 -72.27 -2.28
CA GLU A 588 11.64 -72.68 -3.44
C GLU A 588 13.00 -73.25 -3.03
N LYS A 589 13.67 -72.65 -2.04
CA LYS A 589 14.93 -73.17 -1.48
C LYS A 589 14.71 -74.50 -0.75
N GLU A 590 13.66 -74.60 0.06
CA GLU A 590 13.28 -75.85 0.73
C GLU A 590 12.97 -76.95 -0.30
N ASN A 591 12.23 -76.63 -1.36
CA ASN A 591 11.90 -77.59 -2.41
C ASN A 591 13.14 -78.03 -3.20
N ALA A 592 14.06 -77.10 -3.50
CA ALA A 592 15.34 -77.44 -4.13
C ALA A 592 16.21 -78.34 -3.24
N GLN A 593 16.22 -78.11 -1.91
CA GLN A 593 16.89 -78.99 -0.96
C GLN A 593 16.25 -80.39 -0.95
N LEU A 594 14.92 -80.47 -0.90
CA LEU A 594 14.20 -81.74 -0.96
C LEU A 594 14.44 -82.49 -2.29
N ASP A 595 14.59 -81.78 -3.40
CA ASP A 595 14.95 -82.37 -4.69
C ASP A 595 16.37 -82.94 -4.68
N GLU A 596 17.32 -82.25 -4.05
CA GLU A 596 18.71 -82.72 -3.88
C GLU A 596 18.76 -83.96 -2.98
N GLU A 597 18.08 -83.93 -1.83
CA GLU A 597 17.93 -85.10 -0.95
C GLU A 597 17.27 -86.28 -1.69
N ASN A 598 16.22 -86.03 -2.47
CA ASN A 598 15.59 -87.07 -3.30
C ASN A 598 16.57 -87.65 -4.34
N LEU A 599 17.41 -86.81 -4.95
CA LEU A 599 18.42 -87.25 -5.90
C LEU A 599 19.49 -88.11 -5.22
N GLU A 600 19.94 -87.73 -4.03
CA GLU A 600 20.88 -88.51 -3.21
C GLU A 600 20.28 -89.84 -2.78
N LEU A 601 19.05 -89.85 -2.30
CA LEU A 601 18.31 -91.07 -1.96
C LEU A 601 18.19 -91.99 -3.19
N ARG A 602 17.89 -91.45 -4.38
CA ARG A 602 17.85 -92.23 -5.63
C ARG A 602 19.23 -92.80 -5.98
N ARG A 603 20.30 -92.03 -5.86
CA ARG A 603 21.69 -92.51 -6.08
C ARG A 603 22.05 -93.61 -5.07
N MET A 604 21.68 -93.45 -3.81
CA MET A 604 21.89 -94.44 -2.75
C MET A 604 21.13 -95.73 -3.04
N VAL A 605 19.85 -95.64 -3.44
CA VAL A 605 19.06 -96.80 -3.87
C VAL A 605 19.70 -97.50 -5.06
N GLN A 606 20.21 -96.76 -6.05
CA GLN A 606 20.90 -97.34 -7.20
C GLN A 606 22.20 -98.06 -6.78
N SER A 607 22.97 -97.46 -5.87
CA SER A 607 24.16 -98.08 -5.27
C SER A 607 23.79 -99.37 -4.53
N LEU A 608 22.77 -99.33 -3.66
CA LEU A 608 22.27 -100.50 -2.93
C LEU A 608 21.75 -101.59 -3.87
N ARG A 609 21.05 -101.23 -4.96
CA ARG A 609 20.66 -102.19 -6.00
C ARG A 609 21.88 -102.84 -6.65
N SER A 610 22.92 -102.06 -6.99
CA SER A 610 24.16 -102.59 -7.56
C SER A 610 24.90 -103.51 -6.57
N CYS A 611 24.91 -103.15 -5.28
CA CYS A 611 25.48 -103.96 -4.22
C CYS A 611 24.67 -105.24 -3.99
N GLY A 612 23.33 -105.16 -4.03
CA GLY A 612 22.43 -106.31 -3.98
C GLY A 612 22.62 -107.26 -5.15
N ALA A 613 22.84 -106.74 -6.36
CA ALA A 613 23.18 -107.57 -7.53
C ALA A 613 24.52 -108.28 -7.36
N LYS A 614 25.57 -107.59 -6.88
CA LYS A 614 26.86 -108.20 -6.55
C LYS A 614 26.73 -109.25 -5.43
N ALA A 615 25.95 -108.98 -4.40
CA ALA A 615 25.69 -109.92 -3.32
C ALA A 615 24.97 -111.18 -3.84
N ALA A 616 23.95 -111.02 -4.70
CA ALA A 616 23.28 -112.14 -5.34
C ALA A 616 24.22 -112.96 -6.24
N GLN A 617 25.14 -112.30 -6.95
CA GLN A 617 26.17 -112.97 -7.73
C GLN A 617 27.12 -113.78 -6.84
N LEU A 618 27.62 -113.18 -5.75
CA LEU A 618 28.47 -113.88 -4.77
C LEU A 618 27.75 -115.03 -4.06
N GLU A 619 26.44 -114.92 -3.81
CA GLU A 619 25.63 -116.03 -3.29
C GLU A 619 25.53 -117.19 -4.29
N LEU A 620 25.44 -116.89 -5.59
CA LEU A 620 25.42 -117.89 -6.64
C LEU A 620 26.78 -118.59 -6.76
N GLU A 621 27.87 -117.81 -6.79
CA GLU A 621 29.24 -118.34 -6.76
C GLU A 621 29.50 -119.18 -5.50
N ASN A 622 29.04 -118.74 -4.32
CA ASN A 622 29.14 -119.53 -3.08
C ASN A 622 28.34 -120.84 -3.17
N LYS A 623 27.15 -120.84 -3.77
CA LYS A 623 26.38 -122.08 -3.99
C LYS A 623 27.10 -123.02 -4.95
N GLU A 624 27.71 -122.50 -6.01
CA GLU A 624 28.52 -123.28 -6.94
C GLU A 624 29.74 -123.88 -6.24
N LEU A 625 30.50 -123.07 -5.50
CA LEU A 625 31.63 -123.54 -4.69
C LEU A 625 31.20 -124.53 -3.61
N GLU A 626 30.03 -124.36 -3.00
CA GLU A 626 29.51 -125.31 -2.03
C GLU A 626 29.10 -126.63 -2.69
N ASN A 627 28.50 -126.58 -3.88
CA ASN A 627 28.23 -127.75 -4.70
C ASN A 627 29.53 -128.47 -5.09
N GLU A 628 30.53 -127.75 -5.58
CA GLU A 628 31.88 -128.29 -5.87
C GLU A 628 32.48 -128.92 -4.62
N ARG A 629 32.42 -128.25 -3.47
CA ARG A 629 32.88 -128.80 -2.18
C ARG A 629 32.13 -130.09 -1.83
N THR A 630 30.81 -130.17 -2.06
CA THR A 630 30.07 -131.41 -1.82
C THR A 630 30.46 -132.52 -2.80
N GLN A 631 30.71 -132.20 -4.07
CA GLN A 631 31.22 -133.17 -5.06
C GLN A 631 32.62 -133.66 -4.70
N LEU A 632 33.51 -132.75 -4.28
CA LEU A 632 34.84 -133.06 -3.78
C LEU A 632 34.77 -133.91 -2.49
N LYS A 633 33.83 -133.63 -1.58
CA LYS A 633 33.59 -134.48 -0.41
C LYS A 633 33.12 -135.88 -0.82
N LYS A 634 32.19 -136.02 -1.76
CA LYS A 634 31.71 -137.31 -2.27
C LYS A 634 32.85 -138.11 -2.93
N SER A 635 33.66 -137.46 -3.76
CA SER A 635 34.83 -138.11 -4.38
C SER A 635 35.90 -138.49 -3.34
N LEU A 636 36.12 -137.67 -2.31
CA LEU A 636 36.98 -138.02 -1.18
C LEU A 636 36.44 -139.23 -0.40
N GLU A 637 35.13 -139.33 -0.17
CA GLU A 637 34.51 -140.49 0.47
C GLU A 637 34.64 -141.76 -0.37
N LEU A 638 34.46 -141.66 -1.70
CA LEU A 638 34.71 -142.76 -2.63
C LEU A 638 36.18 -143.20 -2.60
N LEU A 639 37.12 -142.25 -2.58
CA LEU A 639 38.56 -142.53 -2.41
C LEU A 639 38.86 -143.19 -1.07
N LYS A 640 38.25 -142.74 0.04
CA LYS A 640 38.37 -143.39 1.34
C LYS A 640 37.81 -144.81 1.35
N ALA A 641 36.66 -145.04 0.69
CA ALA A 641 36.09 -146.37 0.55
C ALA A 641 37.00 -147.29 -0.31
N SER A 642 37.59 -146.74 -1.36
CA SER A 642 38.60 -147.41 -2.19
C SER A 642 39.86 -147.76 -1.37
N SER A 643 40.37 -146.81 -0.57
CA SER A 643 41.49 -147.04 0.36
C SER A 643 41.18 -148.18 1.33
N LYS A 644 40.01 -148.16 1.98
CA LYS A 644 39.57 -149.24 2.87
C LYS A 644 39.43 -150.59 2.15
N LYS A 645 39.03 -150.58 0.87
CA LYS A 645 38.99 -151.81 0.05
C LYS A 645 40.40 -152.31 -0.25
N ASN A 646 41.34 -151.41 -0.56
CA ASN A 646 42.76 -151.74 -0.71
C ASN A 646 43.35 -152.31 0.58
N GLU A 647 43.11 -151.68 1.73
CA GLU A 647 43.54 -152.17 3.04
C GLU A 647 42.98 -153.58 3.32
N ARG A 648 41.72 -153.86 2.96
CA ARG A 648 41.14 -155.22 3.07
C ARG A 648 41.82 -156.23 2.15
N LEU A 649 42.14 -155.84 0.92
CA LEU A 649 42.88 -156.69 -0.02
C LEU A 649 44.29 -156.95 0.48
N GLU A 650 44.94 -155.98 1.11
CA GLU A 650 46.27 -156.10 1.70
C GLU A 650 46.27 -157.08 2.88
N VAL A 651 45.28 -156.99 3.78
CA VAL A 651 45.08 -157.97 4.87
C VAL A 651 44.76 -159.36 4.31
N SER A 652 43.94 -159.47 3.27
CA SER A 652 43.67 -160.75 2.60
C SER A 652 44.94 -161.34 2.00
N TYR A 653 45.79 -160.52 1.37
CA TYR A 653 47.09 -160.93 0.85
C TYR A 653 48.00 -161.44 1.98
N GLN A 654 48.08 -160.72 3.09
CA GLN A 654 48.84 -161.15 4.27
C GLN A 654 48.32 -162.47 4.85
N SER A 655 46.99 -162.68 4.88
CA SER A 655 46.41 -163.95 5.35
C SER A 655 46.71 -165.13 4.42
N LEU A 656 46.67 -164.91 3.10
CA LEU A 656 47.08 -165.90 2.10
C LEU A 656 48.57 -166.21 2.19
N ASP A 657 49.42 -165.21 2.46
CA ASP A 657 50.85 -165.42 2.68
C ASP A 657 51.12 -166.28 3.93
N ALA A 658 50.38 -166.04 5.03
CA ALA A 658 50.46 -166.87 6.23
C ALA A 658 49.99 -168.31 6.00
N GLU A 659 48.95 -168.51 5.17
CA GLU A 659 48.49 -169.84 4.74
C GLU A 659 49.56 -170.55 3.89
N ASN A 660 50.20 -169.84 2.97
CA ASN A 660 51.31 -170.34 2.16
C ASN A 660 52.50 -170.77 3.03
N GLN A 661 52.89 -169.95 4.00
CA GLN A 661 53.95 -170.28 4.96
C GLN A 661 53.60 -171.51 5.83
N ARG A 662 52.32 -171.71 6.18
CA ARG A 662 51.86 -172.93 6.86
C ARG A 662 51.97 -174.17 5.97
N LEU A 663 51.54 -174.07 4.71
CA LEU A 663 51.67 -175.17 3.74
C LEU A 663 53.14 -175.52 3.48
N GLN A 664 54.02 -174.52 3.42
CA GLN A 664 55.47 -174.72 3.28
C GLN A 664 56.06 -175.48 4.48
N LYS A 665 55.65 -175.13 5.72
CA LYS A 665 56.05 -175.86 6.94
C LYS A 665 55.50 -177.29 6.97
N ALA A 666 54.27 -177.50 6.51
CA ALA A 666 53.67 -178.84 6.41
C ALA A 666 54.43 -179.72 5.40
N LEU A 667 54.83 -179.15 4.26
CA LEU A 667 55.65 -179.81 3.25
C LEU A 667 57.03 -180.20 3.81
N GLU A 668 57.71 -179.29 4.50
CA GLU A 668 59.00 -179.57 5.17
C GLU A 668 58.89 -180.68 6.22
N THR A 669 57.80 -180.71 7.01
CA THR A 669 57.56 -181.81 7.95
C THR A 669 57.26 -183.14 7.26
N GLY A 670 56.61 -183.12 6.09
CA GLY A 670 56.42 -184.30 5.25
C GLY A 670 57.74 -184.83 4.70
N SER A 671 58.61 -183.95 4.21
CA SER A 671 59.95 -184.32 3.71
C SER A 671 60.83 -184.93 4.80
N ARG A 672 60.79 -184.44 6.04
CA ARG A 672 61.53 -185.05 7.17
C ARG A 672 61.02 -186.45 7.52
N LYS A 673 59.72 -186.70 7.34
CA LYS A 673 59.11 -188.01 7.60
C LYS A 673 59.42 -189.03 6.50
N ILE A 674 59.58 -188.56 5.27
CA ILE A 674 60.10 -189.37 4.16
C ILE A 674 61.56 -189.76 4.41
N GLN A 675 62.41 -188.82 4.83
CA GLN A 675 63.81 -189.13 5.19
C GLN A 675 63.94 -190.12 6.36
N GLN A 676 63.03 -190.08 7.34
CA GLN A 676 63.00 -191.08 8.42
C GLN A 676 62.61 -192.46 7.92
N LEU A 677 61.60 -192.56 7.06
CA LEU A 677 61.17 -193.84 6.46
C LEU A 677 62.21 -194.41 5.48
N GLU A 678 62.96 -193.55 4.79
CA GLU A 678 64.11 -193.96 3.97
C GLU A 678 65.25 -194.54 4.84
N GLY A 679 65.48 -193.99 6.04
CA GLY A 679 66.45 -194.53 7.00
C GLY A 679 66.04 -195.90 7.57
N GLU A 680 64.77 -196.07 7.94
CA GLU A 680 64.24 -197.37 8.40
C GLU A 680 64.28 -198.45 7.30
N LEU A 681 64.12 -198.06 6.03
CA LEU A 681 64.29 -198.97 4.89
C LEU A 681 65.76 -199.39 4.71
N GLN A 682 66.69 -198.49 4.95
CA GLN A 682 68.13 -198.76 4.86
C GLN A 682 68.61 -199.69 6.00
N ASP A 683 68.09 -199.49 7.21
CA ASP A 683 68.40 -200.35 8.36
C ASP A 683 67.82 -201.78 8.18
N THR A 684 66.63 -201.90 7.58
CA THR A 684 66.04 -203.21 7.24
C THR A 684 66.73 -203.90 6.07
N GLU A 685 67.30 -203.15 5.11
CA GLU A 685 68.18 -203.72 4.07
C GLU A 685 69.51 -204.24 4.65
N VAL A 686 70.09 -203.55 5.64
CA VAL A 686 71.30 -204.00 6.35
C VAL A 686 71.01 -205.26 7.18
N GLU A 687 69.86 -205.33 7.87
CA GLU A 687 69.42 -206.55 8.56
C GLU A 687 69.23 -207.73 7.59
N ASN A 688 68.69 -207.50 6.40
CA ASN A 688 68.48 -208.53 5.38
C ASN A 688 69.81 -209.05 4.78
N GLN A 689 70.79 -208.17 4.57
CA GLN A 689 72.15 -208.56 4.16
C GLN A 689 72.88 -209.36 5.26
N SER A 690 72.65 -209.03 6.54
CA SER A 690 73.22 -209.78 7.68
C SER A 690 72.62 -211.20 7.80
N LEU A 691 71.33 -211.33 7.49
CA LEU A 691 70.61 -212.61 7.48
C LEU A 691 71.01 -213.48 6.28
N GLN A 692 71.37 -212.89 5.13
CA GLN A 692 71.94 -213.62 3.99
C GLN A 692 73.34 -214.17 4.29
N GLN A 693 74.22 -213.40 4.95
CA GLN A 693 75.55 -213.90 5.36
C GLN A 693 75.47 -215.05 6.37
N SER A 694 74.52 -214.98 7.31
CA SER A 694 74.29 -216.04 8.30
C SER A 694 73.78 -217.34 7.67
N LEU A 695 73.00 -217.23 6.58
CA LEU A 695 72.46 -218.37 5.83
C LEU A 695 73.53 -219.02 4.92
N GLU A 696 74.53 -218.26 4.48
CA GLU A 696 75.74 -218.77 3.81
C GLU A 696 76.67 -219.53 4.78
N GLU A 697 76.82 -219.08 6.03
CA GLU A 697 77.59 -219.79 7.07
C GLU A 697 76.96 -221.16 7.43
N LEU A 698 75.63 -221.24 7.43
CA LEU A 698 74.88 -222.50 7.57
C LEU A 698 75.02 -223.45 6.37
N LYS A 699 75.46 -222.98 5.20
CA LYS A 699 75.75 -223.82 4.01
C LYS A 699 77.19 -224.34 3.96
N ILE A 700 78.16 -223.68 4.61
CA ILE A 700 79.57 -224.11 4.61
C ILE A 700 79.86 -225.13 5.73
N SER A 701 79.11 -225.12 6.84
CA SER A 701 79.27 -226.14 7.89
C SER A 701 78.58 -227.50 7.58
N SER A 702 77.80 -227.64 6.50
CA SER A 702 77.20 -228.93 6.09
C SER A 702 77.95 -229.66 4.96
N LYS A 703 79.08 -229.11 4.46
CA LYS A 703 79.90 -229.72 3.39
C LYS A 703 81.37 -229.98 3.74
N VAL A 704 81.80 -229.66 4.95
CA VAL A 704 83.03 -230.23 5.57
C VAL A 704 82.60 -231.39 6.47
N SER A 705 82.25 -232.53 5.89
CA SER A 705 83.23 -233.56 5.54
C SER A 705 83.67 -234.31 6.82
N PHE A 706 83.10 -235.47 7.15
CA PHE A 706 83.02 -236.68 6.32
C PHE A 706 84.36 -237.10 5.65
N CYS A 707 85.45 -236.34 5.83
CA CYS A 707 86.85 -236.74 5.54
C CYS A 707 87.69 -236.94 6.81
N VAL A 708 87.07 -237.24 7.96
CA VAL A 708 87.77 -237.84 9.11
C VAL A 708 87.09 -239.14 9.55
N LYS A 709 86.68 -239.96 8.56
CA LYS A 709 86.50 -241.41 8.75
C LYS A 709 87.62 -242.25 8.10
N THR A 710 88.65 -241.65 7.49
CA THR A 710 89.55 -242.39 6.59
C THR A 710 91.06 -242.14 6.72
N TRP A 711 91.53 -241.26 7.62
CA TRP A 711 92.97 -240.92 7.74
C TRP A 711 93.61 -241.05 9.13
N ARG A 712 93.04 -241.86 10.04
CA ARG A 712 93.79 -242.34 11.23
C ARG A 712 93.45 -243.77 11.63
N LYS A 713 93.44 -244.65 10.62
CA LYS A 713 93.73 -246.08 10.77
C LYS A 713 94.92 -246.53 9.88
N SER A 714 95.60 -245.60 9.20
CA SER A 714 96.77 -245.90 8.33
C SER A 714 97.90 -244.86 8.42
N TRP A 715 98.07 -244.23 9.58
CA TRP A 715 99.41 -243.87 10.08
C TRP A 715 99.71 -244.78 11.28
N GLU A 716 99.61 -246.08 11.00
CA GLU A 716 100.33 -247.15 11.66
C GLU A 716 101.79 -247.06 11.16
N VAL A 717 102.78 -247.42 11.97
CA VAL A 717 104.06 -247.97 11.46
C VAL A 717 105.14 -246.97 10.96
N LEU A 718 105.11 -245.67 11.27
CA LEU A 718 106.33 -244.83 11.18
C LEU A 718 106.51 -243.88 12.36
N LYS A 719 106.47 -244.48 13.55
CA LYS A 719 107.40 -244.31 14.68
C LYS A 719 106.81 -245.11 15.86
N GLU A 720 107.45 -246.20 16.27
CA GLU A 720 108.57 -246.09 17.22
C GLU A 720 109.83 -245.42 16.69
N CYS A 721 109.95 -244.16 17.13
CA CYS A 721 111.09 -243.50 17.74
C CYS A 721 110.48 -242.38 18.57
#